data_AF-A0A4Z0Q107-F1
#
_entry.id   AF-A0A4Z0Q107-F1
#
_cell.length_a   1.000
_cell.length_b   1.000
_cell.length_c   1.000
_cell.angle_alpha   90.00
_cell.angle_beta   90.00
_cell.angle_gamma   90.00
#
_symmetry.space_group_name_H-M   'P 1'
#
loop_
_entity.id
_entity.type
_entity.pdbx_description
1 polymer ?
#
loop_
_entity_poly.entity_id
_entity_poly.type
_entity_poly.pdbx_seq_one_letter_code
_entity_poly.pdbx_strand_id
1 'polypeptide(L)'
;MKSSFSLLLLALSLLLGPVPAVAQRLVFTGRITEAATGQPVPFASVFVKGSTFGTTADDNGRYELAVTHPVDSLSASGMGYRPKSAAVGRQPQQTVNLALASAAVSLSEVVIRPTENPAFAILRKVQQHKRQNDKGRLEAFEFDSYNRIEASLSDITDRLARRKVIRDMTALAGSVGEMERNAAGKPTVPVFGSEVVSRYYVRHRPNREREEIRHSQLYGAAPRDGTVLSQLLGSSFQDYDFYPNWQVVMGKDFISPIADGWRITYDYDLEDSVLVGQDFCYQLKVFPRRAQDLAFTGRIWITTAGYALRKLDLTVDPKANINFVDQIRIQQELAPTPAGPWLPSRTQVVVGLKPTPKQTGLLVRFTTINSGFVAQRPHELAFYDQPLAIAADALKVPAGFWAEHRPDTLTAQEARTLTVLDSVGKLPSVRTFLEVADLVVNGYQPLGRRELVELGPVLYTYNWNNVEGNRLRVGLRSTPALSPDWLAQGYLAYGTRDGEFKYGVSADRIVNRANWTVLSLRHTRDLDLVALLDNDMALESPLFEVAARFGNIKPLLPLWREVTSVGAQTDLFHNFTQKLTLRHQRFDPLYNFAYYTSAVQAPEGPTAHRFQLSEAVFESRYAPDEVLVQNQNHRTTVGVRKWPVFTFRYTLGLNGVLGSDFAYHKFNLAVAQSVQLGQLGRTEYILDAGYIPSTVPYPVLKAHLGNESPIYTSNAYNLMRYFEFVSDRYVSLHAEHYFEGLLVNAVPLLKKLDWRLVASGNVLQGSLRDANRHATPLADATGVPQPEFHSLGRTPYVEMGYGVENILKFIRVDFLHRLTYRDLPGTRTFGVKVCAQFKL
;
A
#
# COMPACT_ATOMS: atom_id res chain seq x y z
N MET A 1 130.12 17.38 59.19
CA MET A 1 128.90 16.80 59.79
C MET A 1 127.73 17.79 59.69
N LYS A 2 127.10 17.95 58.52
CA LYS A 2 125.88 18.78 58.35
C LYS A 2 125.09 18.34 57.10
N SER A 3 124.65 17.08 57.02
CA SER A 3 123.85 16.57 55.88
C SER A 3 122.75 15.57 56.28
N SER A 4 122.20 15.68 57.49
CA SER A 4 121.20 14.72 57.99
C SER A 4 119.86 15.36 58.40
N PHE A 5 119.67 16.67 58.21
CA PHE A 5 118.45 17.37 58.65
C PHE A 5 117.43 17.66 57.52
N SER A 6 117.84 17.62 56.25
CA SER A 6 116.93 17.91 55.12
C SER A 6 116.14 16.70 54.60
N LEU A 7 116.54 15.47 54.93
CA LEU A 7 115.78 14.27 54.55
C LEU A 7 114.61 13.96 55.50
N LEU A 8 114.64 14.47 56.74
CA LEU A 8 113.55 14.26 57.71
C LEU A 8 112.33 15.16 57.44
N LEU A 9 112.54 16.34 56.84
CA LEU A 9 111.46 17.28 56.50
C LEU A 9 110.72 16.92 55.21
N LEU A 10 111.36 16.21 54.27
CA LEU A 10 110.71 15.71 53.05
C LEU A 10 109.93 14.40 53.30
N ALA A 11 110.30 13.63 54.33
CA ALA A 11 109.53 12.46 54.78
C ALA A 11 108.29 12.85 55.60
N LEU A 12 108.29 14.01 56.26
CA LEU A 12 107.13 14.49 57.04
C LEU A 12 106.07 15.18 56.18
N SER A 13 106.42 15.67 54.97
CA SER A 13 105.45 16.24 54.02
C SER A 13 104.74 15.21 53.13
N LEU A 14 105.18 13.95 53.11
CA LEU A 14 104.51 12.86 52.38
C LEU A 14 103.49 12.05 53.22
N LEU A 15 103.32 12.38 54.52
CA LEU A 15 102.38 11.73 55.42
C LEU A 15 101.03 12.48 55.60
N LEU A 16 100.82 13.57 54.86
CA LEU A 16 99.54 14.29 54.79
C LEU A 16 98.84 14.02 53.45
N GLY A 17 98.35 12.80 53.29
CA GLY A 17 97.37 12.46 52.25
C GLY A 17 95.98 13.05 52.57
N PRO A 18 95.15 13.34 51.57
CA PRO A 18 93.86 13.98 51.75
C PRO A 18 92.88 13.05 52.50
N VAL A 19 92.25 13.58 53.55
CA VAL A 19 91.14 12.92 54.27
C VAL A 19 89.94 12.81 53.32
N PRO A 20 89.36 11.62 53.08
CA PRO A 20 88.11 11.53 52.35
C PRO A 20 86.98 12.14 53.18
N ALA A 21 86.33 13.16 52.64
CA ALA A 21 85.09 13.69 53.18
C ALA A 21 84.03 12.57 53.16
N VAL A 22 83.63 12.09 54.35
CA VAL A 22 82.50 11.17 54.50
C VAL A 22 81.22 11.96 54.20
N ALA A 23 80.73 11.87 52.97
CA ALA A 23 79.42 12.37 52.61
C ALA A 23 78.35 11.56 53.37
N GLN A 24 77.44 12.24 54.07
CA GLN A 24 76.35 11.61 54.80
C GLN A 24 75.36 11.01 53.79
N ARG A 25 75.46 9.70 53.56
CA ARG A 25 74.55 8.94 52.71
C ARG A 25 73.23 8.73 53.46
N LEU A 26 72.17 9.37 52.99
CA LEU A 26 70.78 9.15 53.42
C LEU A 26 70.17 8.06 52.52
N VAL A 27 69.62 7.01 53.12
CA VAL A 27 68.95 5.92 52.37
C VAL A 27 67.46 5.93 52.70
N PHE A 28 66.64 6.06 51.67
CA PHE A 28 65.19 6.01 51.76
C PHE A 28 64.70 4.68 51.20
N THR A 29 63.97 3.92 52.01
CA THR A 29 63.27 2.70 51.59
C THR A 29 61.77 2.91 51.67
N GLY A 30 60.97 2.13 50.96
CA GLY A 30 59.53 2.22 51.12
C GLY A 30 58.75 1.44 50.09
N ARG A 31 57.43 1.53 50.18
CA ARG A 31 56.49 0.90 49.24
C ARG A 31 55.54 1.93 48.63
N ILE A 32 55.30 1.80 47.34
CA ILE A 32 54.36 2.61 46.57
C ILE A 32 53.10 1.77 46.34
N THR A 33 51.96 2.31 46.73
CA THR A 33 50.66 1.63 46.63
C THR A 33 49.62 2.53 45.99
N GLU A 34 48.56 1.94 45.46
CA GLU A 34 47.37 2.69 45.05
C GLU A 34 46.55 3.08 46.29
N ALA A 35 46.16 4.36 46.37
CA ALA A 35 45.45 4.93 47.52
C ALA A 35 44.05 4.32 47.74
N ALA A 36 43.38 3.83 46.70
CA ALA A 36 42.03 3.28 46.78
C ALA A 36 42.01 1.77 47.13
N THR A 37 42.92 0.99 46.57
CA THR A 37 42.90 -0.48 46.67
C THR A 37 43.99 -1.04 47.59
N GLY A 38 45.00 -0.24 47.92
CA GLY A 38 46.18 -0.69 48.67
C GLY A 38 47.11 -1.63 47.89
N GLN A 39 46.82 -1.91 46.61
CA GLN A 39 47.67 -2.76 45.78
C GLN A 39 49.00 -2.07 45.43
N PRO A 40 50.10 -2.83 45.26
CA PRO A 40 51.38 -2.25 44.87
C PRO A 40 51.30 -1.61 43.48
N VAL A 41 51.99 -0.48 43.31
CA VAL A 41 52.19 0.13 41.99
C VAL A 41 53.59 -0.28 41.49
N PRO A 42 53.70 -1.34 40.68
CA PRO A 42 54.99 -1.81 40.19
C PRO A 42 55.61 -0.78 39.25
N PHE A 43 56.94 -0.71 39.22
CA PHE A 43 57.72 0.13 38.32
C PHE A 43 57.46 1.64 38.41
N ALA A 44 56.81 2.13 39.48
CA ALA A 44 56.67 3.57 39.69
C ALA A 44 58.03 4.21 40.02
N SER A 45 58.26 5.40 39.47
CA SER A 45 59.49 6.17 39.70
C SER A 45 59.40 6.94 41.00
N VAL A 46 60.43 6.86 41.86
CA VAL A 46 60.59 7.65 43.08
C VAL A 46 61.81 8.54 42.94
N PHE A 47 61.63 9.84 43.15
CA PHE A 47 62.70 10.82 42.96
C PHE A 47 62.62 11.91 44.01
N VAL A 48 63.75 12.56 44.27
CA VAL A 48 63.81 13.77 45.08
C VAL A 48 63.12 14.90 44.33
N LYS A 49 62.15 15.56 44.98
CA LYS A 49 61.35 16.61 44.35
C LYS A 49 62.25 17.73 43.83
N GLY A 50 62.16 18.02 42.53
CA GLY A 50 62.95 19.08 41.88
C GLY A 50 64.38 18.68 41.51
N SER A 51 64.74 17.39 41.55
CA SER A 51 66.05 16.91 41.09
C SER A 51 65.91 15.72 40.13
N THR A 52 67.03 15.32 39.52
CA THR A 52 67.14 14.10 38.69
C THR A 52 67.50 12.84 39.49
N PHE A 53 67.75 12.95 40.80
CA PHE A 53 68.05 11.80 41.65
C PHE A 53 66.78 11.01 41.96
N GLY A 54 66.74 9.75 41.50
CA GLY A 54 65.63 8.85 41.71
C GLY A 54 65.96 7.40 41.43
N THR A 55 65.01 6.54 41.72
CA THR A 55 65.05 5.08 41.52
C THR A 55 63.67 4.62 41.02
N THR A 56 63.57 3.36 40.64
CA THR A 56 62.31 2.73 40.22
C THR A 56 61.92 1.65 41.22
N ALA A 57 60.63 1.53 41.52
CA ALA A 57 60.13 0.48 42.38
C ALA A 57 60.11 -0.90 41.69
N ASP A 58 60.26 -1.97 42.47
CA ASP A 58 60.15 -3.36 42.00
C ASP A 58 58.70 -3.80 41.72
N ASP A 59 58.52 -5.07 41.32
CA ASP A 59 57.21 -5.68 41.03
C ASP A 59 56.25 -5.65 42.23
N ASN A 60 56.78 -5.55 43.46
CA ASN A 60 56.01 -5.46 44.69
C ASN A 60 55.81 -4.00 45.15
N GLY A 61 56.21 -3.02 44.34
CA GLY A 61 56.14 -1.59 44.62
C GLY A 61 57.18 -1.11 45.62
N ARG A 62 58.22 -1.89 45.95
CA ARG A 62 59.26 -1.49 46.91
C ARG A 62 60.38 -0.75 46.21
N TYR A 63 60.95 0.25 46.88
CA TYR A 63 62.07 1.03 46.35
C TYR A 63 63.15 1.27 47.41
N GLU A 64 64.37 1.51 46.95
CA GLU A 64 65.49 2.00 47.76
C GLU A 64 66.22 3.11 46.98
N LEU A 65 66.33 4.28 47.61
CA LEU A 65 66.98 5.47 47.05
C LEU A 65 68.03 6.00 48.01
N ALA A 66 69.29 5.99 47.60
CA ALA A 66 70.39 6.60 48.34
C ALA A 66 70.73 7.99 47.80
N VAL A 67 70.80 8.98 48.69
CA VAL A 67 71.13 10.38 48.36
C VAL A 67 72.29 10.85 49.24
N THR A 68 73.21 11.64 48.69
CA THR A 68 74.42 12.10 49.38
C THR A 68 74.30 13.50 50.01
N HIS A 69 73.13 14.13 49.90
CA HIS A 69 72.82 15.45 50.42
C HIS A 69 71.44 15.47 51.08
N PRO A 70 71.17 16.35 52.06
CA PRO A 70 69.85 16.51 52.65
C PRO A 70 68.79 16.90 51.61
N VAL A 71 67.64 16.25 51.66
CA VAL A 71 66.51 16.50 50.76
C VAL A 71 65.24 16.76 51.56
N ASP A 72 64.39 17.64 51.06
CA ASP A 72 63.17 18.06 51.76
C ASP A 72 61.99 17.10 51.52
N SER A 73 61.85 16.58 50.29
CA SER A 73 60.75 15.67 49.95
C SER A 73 61.08 14.66 48.84
N LEU A 74 60.48 13.48 48.95
CA LEU A 74 60.44 12.46 47.91
C LEU A 74 59.11 12.53 47.16
N SER A 75 59.13 12.30 45.86
CA SER A 75 57.95 12.24 45.00
C SER A 75 57.90 10.90 44.29
N ALA A 76 56.73 10.28 44.23
CA ALA A 76 56.47 9.10 43.41
C ALA A 76 55.53 9.43 42.25
N SER A 77 55.80 8.85 41.08
CA SER A 77 54.97 8.96 39.88
C SER A 77 54.87 7.61 39.18
N GLY A 78 53.68 7.27 38.70
CA GLY A 78 53.40 6.04 37.96
C GLY A 78 52.39 6.31 36.84
N MET A 79 52.48 5.54 35.76
CA MET A 79 51.55 5.67 34.63
C MET A 79 50.11 5.44 35.09
N GLY A 80 49.21 6.39 34.79
CA GLY A 80 47.82 6.33 35.23
C GLY A 80 47.56 6.79 36.68
N TYR A 81 48.55 7.42 37.35
CA TYR A 81 48.40 7.94 38.72
C TYR A 81 48.83 9.41 38.84
N ARG A 82 48.24 10.13 39.80
CA ARG A 82 48.68 11.49 40.16
C ARG A 82 49.95 11.43 41.01
N PRO A 83 51.02 12.18 40.66
CA PRO A 83 52.22 12.21 41.47
C PRO A 83 51.94 12.66 42.90
N LYS A 84 52.62 12.06 43.88
CA LYS A 84 52.50 12.41 45.30
C LYS A 84 53.87 12.64 45.90
N SER A 85 53.99 13.72 46.67
CA SER A 85 55.20 14.03 47.44
C SER A 85 54.99 13.79 48.93
N ALA A 86 56.02 13.29 49.62
CA ALA A 86 56.09 13.22 51.08
C ALA A 86 57.36 13.91 51.57
N ALA A 87 57.25 14.69 52.64
CA ALA A 87 58.40 15.29 53.31
C ALA A 87 59.24 14.20 53.98
N VAL A 88 60.56 14.38 54.01
CA VAL A 88 61.50 13.42 54.60
C VAL A 88 62.44 14.09 55.59
N GLY A 89 62.94 13.32 56.56
CA GLY A 89 63.80 13.82 57.63
C GLY A 89 65.28 13.85 57.25
N ARG A 90 66.15 14.08 58.24
CA ARG A 90 67.63 14.03 58.11
C ARG A 90 68.26 12.76 58.69
N GLN A 91 67.47 11.73 58.97
CA GLN A 91 67.97 10.46 59.53
C GLN A 91 68.70 9.64 58.45
N PRO A 92 69.80 8.91 58.79
CA PRO A 92 70.59 8.13 57.83
C PRO A 92 69.80 7.07 57.06
N GLN A 93 68.79 6.47 57.68
CA GLN A 93 67.88 5.51 57.06
C GLN A 93 66.43 5.85 57.42
N GLN A 94 65.55 5.87 56.43
CA GLN A 94 64.15 6.26 56.61
C GLN A 94 63.24 5.41 55.74
N THR A 95 62.10 5.00 56.28
CA THR A 95 61.06 4.31 55.50
C THR A 95 59.92 5.27 55.15
N VAL A 96 59.66 5.47 53.87
CA VAL A 96 58.68 6.44 53.33
C VAL A 96 57.74 5.73 52.36
N ASN A 97 56.51 5.45 52.79
CA ASN A 97 55.49 4.83 51.95
C ASN A 97 54.66 5.89 51.23
N LEU A 98 54.38 5.67 49.94
CA LEU A 98 53.71 6.64 49.07
C LEU A 98 52.46 6.02 48.43
N ALA A 99 51.28 6.49 48.84
CA ALA A 99 50.01 6.03 48.27
C ALA A 99 49.53 6.97 47.15
N LEU A 100 49.55 6.52 45.89
CA LEU A 100 49.21 7.28 44.69
C LEU A 100 47.71 7.19 44.38
N ALA A 101 47.07 8.32 44.04
CA ALA A 101 45.68 8.33 43.60
C ALA A 101 45.60 8.07 42.09
N SER A 102 44.68 7.23 41.64
CA SER A 102 44.44 6.98 40.20
C SER A 102 44.13 8.29 39.48
N ALA A 103 44.84 8.55 38.39
CA ALA A 103 44.56 9.61 37.45
C ALA A 103 43.79 9.00 36.28
N ALA A 104 42.45 9.01 36.36
CA ALA A 104 41.62 8.81 35.19
C ALA A 104 41.89 9.97 34.21
N VAL A 105 42.83 9.78 33.29
CA VAL A 105 43.06 10.72 32.19
C VAL A 105 42.01 10.41 31.12
N SER A 106 40.88 11.12 31.15
CA SER A 106 40.07 11.30 29.95
C SER A 106 40.86 12.23 29.03
N LEU A 107 41.46 11.68 27.97
CA LEU A 107 41.97 12.50 26.87
C LEU A 107 40.81 13.34 26.35
N SER A 108 40.92 14.67 26.47
CA SER A 108 39.98 15.57 25.82
C SER A 108 40.26 15.50 24.33
N GLU A 109 39.37 14.85 23.59
CA GLU A 109 39.37 14.88 22.13
C GLU A 109 39.38 16.35 21.67
N VAL A 110 40.35 16.71 20.82
CA VAL A 110 40.32 18.00 20.12
C VAL A 110 39.21 17.91 19.09
N VAL A 111 37.98 18.18 19.52
CA VAL A 111 36.87 18.42 18.58
C VAL A 111 37.14 19.78 17.96
N ILE A 112 37.77 19.80 16.78
CA ILE A 112 37.64 20.93 15.87
C ILE A 112 36.14 21.00 15.58
N ARG A 113 35.41 21.86 16.28
CA ARG A 113 33.99 22.10 16.00
C ARG A 113 33.97 23.02 14.78
N PRO A 114 33.68 22.52 13.57
CA PRO A 114 33.47 23.41 12.45
C PRO A 114 32.35 24.40 12.81
N THR A 115 32.49 25.65 12.39
CA THR A 115 31.50 26.72 12.65
C THR A 115 30.10 26.37 12.13
N GLU A 116 30.02 25.41 11.21
CA GLU A 116 28.81 24.81 10.66
C GLU A 116 28.90 23.28 10.70
N ASN A 117 27.79 22.60 10.94
CA ASN A 117 27.71 21.14 10.90
C ASN A 117 28.20 20.61 9.52
N PRO A 118 29.20 19.70 9.48
CA PRO A 118 29.79 19.24 8.21
C PRO A 118 28.78 18.50 7.32
N ALA A 119 27.74 17.88 7.89
CA ALA A 119 26.65 17.28 7.13
C ALA A 119 25.93 18.32 6.26
N PHE A 120 25.81 19.57 6.71
CA PHE A 120 25.13 20.63 5.97
C PHE A 120 25.92 21.07 4.73
N ALA A 121 27.26 21.05 4.81
CA ALA A 121 28.11 21.31 3.65
C ALA A 121 27.93 20.22 2.59
N ILE A 122 27.88 18.95 3.00
CA ILE A 122 27.64 17.81 2.10
C ILE A 122 26.25 17.91 1.47
N LEU A 123 25.21 18.14 2.27
CA LEU A 123 23.83 18.24 1.78
C LEU A 123 23.61 19.41 0.82
N ARG A 124 24.26 20.56 1.01
CA ARG A 124 24.23 21.64 0.00
C ARG A 124 24.78 21.18 -1.35
N LYS A 125 25.85 20.38 -1.35
CA LYS A 125 26.40 19.80 -2.59
C LYS A 125 25.48 18.73 -3.17
N VAL A 126 24.82 17.92 -2.33
CA VAL A 126 23.74 17.01 -2.77
C VAL A 126 22.66 17.80 -3.50
N GLN A 127 22.17 18.92 -2.93
CA GLN A 127 21.16 19.76 -3.59
C GLN A 127 21.63 20.32 -4.94
N GLN A 128 22.90 20.75 -5.04
CA GLN A 128 23.48 21.24 -6.29
C GLN A 128 23.55 20.15 -7.38
N HIS A 129 23.77 18.89 -7.00
CA HIS A 129 23.88 17.75 -7.92
C HIS A 129 22.58 16.95 -8.05
N LYS A 130 21.53 17.30 -7.28
CA LYS A 130 20.27 16.55 -7.19
C LYS A 130 19.65 16.28 -8.55
N ARG A 131 19.50 17.33 -9.39
CA ARG A 131 18.97 17.20 -10.76
C ARG A 131 19.84 16.35 -11.70
N GLN A 132 21.13 16.20 -11.40
CA GLN A 132 22.05 15.41 -12.23
C GLN A 132 21.95 13.93 -11.89
N ASN A 133 21.70 13.62 -10.61
CA ASN A 133 21.61 12.26 -10.10
C ASN A 133 20.17 11.71 -10.09
N ASP A 134 19.17 12.57 -10.30
CA ASP A 134 17.76 12.22 -10.46
C ASP A 134 17.52 11.36 -11.71
N LYS A 135 16.90 10.20 -11.52
CA LYS A 135 16.56 9.25 -12.59
C LYS A 135 15.61 9.83 -13.63
N GLY A 136 14.79 10.82 -13.27
CA GLY A 136 13.88 11.53 -14.19
C GLY A 136 14.60 12.30 -15.30
N ARG A 137 15.94 12.45 -15.21
CA ARG A 137 16.77 13.00 -16.29
C ARG A 137 16.98 12.01 -17.43
N LEU A 138 16.87 10.70 -17.20
CA LEU A 138 16.96 9.68 -18.24
C LEU A 138 15.77 9.80 -19.19
N GLU A 139 15.98 9.67 -20.49
CA GLU A 139 14.83 9.61 -21.42
C GLU A 139 14.04 8.32 -21.23
N ALA A 140 14.78 7.22 -21.05
CA ALA A 140 14.26 5.89 -20.78
C ALA A 140 15.31 5.04 -20.05
N PHE A 141 14.86 4.04 -19.31
CA PHE A 141 15.69 2.98 -18.76
C PHE A 141 14.92 1.66 -18.66
N GLU A 142 15.65 0.56 -18.62
CA GLU A 142 15.11 -0.78 -18.45
C GLU A 142 16.06 -1.66 -17.63
N PHE A 143 15.51 -2.63 -16.91
CA PHE A 143 16.27 -3.57 -16.09
C PHE A 143 15.50 -4.87 -15.85
N ASP A 144 16.20 -5.95 -15.52
CA ASP A 144 15.57 -7.16 -14.97
C ASP A 144 15.30 -6.94 -13.48
N SER A 145 14.10 -7.28 -13.03
CA SER A 145 13.65 -7.13 -11.64
C SER A 145 13.27 -8.50 -11.07
N TYR A 146 13.85 -8.82 -9.92
CA TYR A 146 13.44 -9.93 -9.08
C TYR A 146 12.74 -9.36 -7.84
N ASN A 147 11.47 -9.70 -7.66
CA ASN A 147 10.65 -9.26 -6.54
C ASN A 147 10.24 -10.45 -5.68
N ARG A 148 10.51 -10.36 -4.38
CA ARG A 148 10.04 -11.31 -3.38
C ARG A 148 9.22 -10.59 -2.34
N ILE A 149 8.07 -11.16 -2.00
CA ILE A 149 7.19 -10.62 -0.97
C ILE A 149 6.87 -11.72 0.01
N GLU A 150 6.93 -11.39 1.29
CA GLU A 150 6.69 -12.32 2.38
C GLU A 150 5.75 -11.64 3.37
N ALA A 151 4.63 -12.28 3.69
CA ALA A 151 3.68 -11.81 4.67
C ALA A 151 3.60 -12.81 5.82
N SER A 152 3.70 -12.30 7.04
CA SER A 152 3.71 -13.09 8.28
C SER A 152 2.77 -12.47 9.32
N LEU A 153 2.02 -13.28 10.05
CA LEU A 153 1.23 -12.80 11.18
C LEU A 153 2.14 -12.52 12.37
N SER A 154 1.95 -11.37 13.01
CA SER A 154 2.64 -10.95 14.23
C SER A 154 1.63 -10.71 15.35
N ASP A 155 2.06 -10.71 16.62
CA ASP A 155 1.18 -10.38 17.77
C ASP A 155 -0.14 -11.17 17.82
N ILE A 156 -0.12 -12.47 17.47
CA ILE A 156 -1.31 -13.31 17.36
C ILE A 156 -2.07 -13.35 18.69
N THR A 157 -3.32 -12.88 18.68
CA THR A 157 -4.19 -12.92 19.87
C THR A 157 -4.58 -14.34 20.27
N ASP A 158 -4.82 -14.58 21.57
CA ASP A 158 -5.24 -15.91 22.07
C ASP A 158 -6.49 -16.46 21.36
N ARG A 159 -7.44 -15.58 21.05
CA ARG A 159 -8.66 -15.95 20.32
C ARG A 159 -8.34 -16.47 18.93
N LEU A 160 -7.42 -15.82 18.21
CA LEU A 160 -7.03 -16.21 16.87
C LEU A 160 -6.11 -17.43 16.89
N ALA A 161 -5.19 -17.52 17.86
CA ALA A 161 -4.30 -18.67 18.08
C ALA A 161 -5.08 -19.99 18.32
N ARG A 162 -6.27 -19.92 18.93
CA ARG A 162 -7.15 -21.09 19.14
C ARG A 162 -7.84 -21.57 17.87
N ARG A 163 -7.84 -20.80 16.77
CA ARG A 163 -8.45 -21.25 15.50
C ARG A 163 -7.59 -22.36 14.89
N LYS A 164 -8.24 -23.42 14.41
CA LYS A 164 -7.58 -24.60 13.85
C LYS A 164 -6.53 -24.24 12.79
N VAL A 165 -6.88 -23.38 11.83
CA VAL A 165 -5.96 -22.94 10.77
C VAL A 165 -4.67 -22.32 11.32
N ILE A 166 -4.77 -21.43 12.31
CA ILE A 166 -3.61 -20.74 12.89
C ILE A 166 -2.78 -21.68 13.75
N ARG A 167 -3.43 -22.55 14.52
CA ARG A 167 -2.75 -23.56 15.34
C ARG A 167 -1.94 -24.52 14.47
N ASP A 168 -2.52 -25.01 13.38
CA ASP A 168 -1.86 -25.95 12.47
C ASP A 168 -0.66 -25.27 11.77
N MET A 169 -0.81 -24.02 11.35
CA MET A 169 0.28 -23.21 10.77
C MET A 169 1.40 -22.94 11.78
N THR A 170 1.05 -22.58 13.02
CA THR A 170 2.03 -22.30 14.08
C THR A 170 2.80 -23.56 14.47
N ALA A 171 2.12 -24.71 14.56
CA ALA A 171 2.74 -25.99 14.85
C ALA A 171 3.72 -26.41 13.74
N LEU A 172 3.33 -26.22 12.48
CA LEU A 172 4.21 -26.48 11.33
C LEU A 172 5.42 -25.54 11.32
N ALA A 173 5.21 -24.23 11.53
CA ALA A 173 6.29 -23.25 11.57
C ALA A 173 7.31 -23.60 12.67
N GLY A 174 6.83 -23.95 13.86
CA GLY A 174 7.69 -24.39 14.97
C GLY A 174 8.44 -25.70 14.71
N SER A 175 7.93 -26.57 13.84
CA SER A 175 8.61 -27.84 13.50
C SER A 175 9.80 -27.67 12.54
N VAL A 176 9.82 -26.59 11.74
CA VAL A 176 10.88 -26.30 10.76
C VAL A 176 12.04 -25.51 11.39
N GLY A 177 11.81 -24.84 12.53
CA GLY A 177 12.86 -24.17 13.31
C GLY A 177 12.36 -22.97 14.10
N GLU A 178 13.29 -22.12 14.55
CA GLU A 178 12.93 -20.86 15.22
C GLU A 178 12.19 -19.94 14.25
N MET A 179 11.05 -19.43 14.71
CA MET A 179 10.25 -18.47 13.97
C MET A 179 10.94 -17.11 13.92
N GLU A 180 10.81 -16.42 12.79
CA GLU A 180 11.17 -15.00 12.67
C GLU A 180 10.50 -14.21 13.79
N ARG A 181 11.22 -13.21 14.32
CA ARG A 181 10.69 -12.32 15.35
C ARG A 181 10.51 -10.92 14.77
N ASN A 182 9.40 -10.27 15.13
CA ASN A 182 9.20 -8.86 14.79
C ASN A 182 10.17 -7.94 15.55
N ALA A 183 10.16 -6.63 15.27
CA ALA A 183 11.02 -5.67 15.97
C ALA A 183 10.80 -5.63 17.50
N ALA A 184 9.63 -6.08 17.97
CA ALA A 184 9.33 -6.24 19.40
C ALA A 184 9.79 -7.60 19.99
N GLY A 185 10.50 -8.43 19.22
CA GLY A 185 11.05 -9.71 19.66
C GLY A 185 10.05 -10.87 19.74
N LYS A 186 8.83 -10.72 19.22
CA LYS A 186 7.77 -11.75 19.26
C LYS A 186 7.78 -12.60 17.99
N PRO A 187 7.55 -13.93 18.10
CA PRO A 187 7.53 -14.81 16.94
C PRO A 187 6.41 -14.44 15.96
N THR A 188 6.69 -14.64 14.68
CA THR A 188 5.77 -14.40 13.57
C THR A 188 5.51 -15.69 12.81
N VAL A 189 4.30 -15.87 12.29
CA VAL A 189 3.91 -17.06 11.52
C VAL A 189 3.80 -16.68 10.05
N PRO A 190 4.68 -17.19 9.17
CA PRO A 190 4.58 -16.96 7.73
C PRO A 190 3.24 -17.45 7.18
N VAL A 191 2.54 -16.60 6.44
CA VAL A 191 1.24 -16.93 5.86
C VAL A 191 1.26 -16.94 4.35
N PHE A 192 2.00 -16.05 3.71
CA PHE A 192 2.03 -15.93 2.26
C PHE A 192 3.42 -15.53 1.79
N GLY A 193 3.81 -16.00 0.62
CA GLY A 193 4.98 -15.49 -0.08
C GLY A 193 4.79 -15.51 -1.59
N SER A 194 5.51 -14.65 -2.29
CA SER A 194 5.56 -14.62 -3.75
C SER A 194 6.96 -14.31 -4.25
N GLU A 195 7.32 -14.90 -5.38
CA GLU A 195 8.55 -14.59 -6.14
C GLU A 195 8.17 -14.31 -7.58
N VAL A 196 8.64 -13.18 -8.12
CA VAL A 196 8.34 -12.71 -9.47
C VAL A 196 9.63 -12.24 -10.14
N VAL A 197 9.87 -12.68 -11.37
CA VAL A 197 10.92 -12.15 -12.24
C VAL A 197 10.26 -11.45 -13.42
N SER A 198 10.60 -10.19 -13.61
CA SER A 198 10.11 -9.36 -14.70
C SER A 198 11.22 -8.57 -15.37
N ARG A 199 10.95 -8.05 -16.57
CA ARG A 199 11.74 -6.99 -17.20
C ARG A 199 10.91 -5.71 -17.15
N TYR A 200 11.47 -4.65 -16.59
CA TYR A 200 10.79 -3.39 -16.40
C TYR A 200 11.34 -2.34 -17.36
N TYR A 201 10.46 -1.54 -17.95
CA TYR A 201 10.77 -0.54 -18.97
C TYR A 201 10.10 0.77 -18.61
N VAL A 202 10.86 1.86 -18.60
CA VAL A 202 10.37 3.21 -18.32
C VAL A 202 10.79 4.15 -19.43
N ARG A 203 9.88 5.06 -19.79
CA ARG A 203 10.13 6.22 -20.65
C ARG A 203 9.53 7.44 -19.97
N HIS A 204 10.27 8.53 -19.85
CA HIS A 204 9.79 9.74 -19.16
C HIS A 204 9.18 10.80 -20.10
N ARG A 205 9.39 10.71 -21.42
CA ARG A 205 8.90 11.70 -22.39
C ARG A 205 8.24 11.04 -23.61
N PRO A 206 6.89 10.92 -23.65
CA PRO A 206 5.94 11.06 -22.52
C PRO A 206 6.11 9.94 -21.48
N ASN A 207 5.60 10.15 -20.26
CA ASN A 207 5.71 9.15 -19.20
C ASN A 207 4.93 7.88 -19.56
N ARG A 208 5.64 6.76 -19.62
CA ARG A 208 5.14 5.44 -20.00
C ARG A 208 5.96 4.37 -19.30
N GLU A 209 5.29 3.34 -18.83
CA GLU A 209 5.90 2.22 -18.11
C GLU A 209 5.34 0.92 -18.67
N ARG A 210 6.18 -0.11 -18.71
CA ARG A 210 5.80 -1.47 -19.08
C ARG A 210 6.56 -2.45 -18.20
N GLU A 211 5.84 -3.41 -17.63
CA GLU A 211 6.41 -4.55 -16.92
C GLU A 211 6.10 -5.85 -17.67
N GLU A 212 7.12 -6.64 -17.99
CA GLU A 212 6.98 -7.97 -18.59
C GLU A 212 7.28 -9.04 -17.55
N ILE A 213 6.26 -9.63 -16.95
CA ILE A 213 6.40 -10.74 -16.00
C ILE A 213 6.77 -12.01 -16.78
N ARG A 214 7.99 -12.51 -16.53
CA ARG A 214 8.50 -13.74 -17.14
C ARG A 214 8.11 -14.97 -16.35
N HIS A 215 8.27 -14.92 -15.02
CA HIS A 215 7.91 -16.02 -14.12
C HIS A 215 7.37 -15.50 -12.79
N SER A 216 6.40 -16.21 -12.22
CA SER A 216 5.78 -15.89 -10.93
C SER A 216 5.43 -17.17 -10.19
N GLN A 217 5.83 -17.26 -8.92
CA GLN A 217 5.47 -18.35 -8.02
C GLN A 217 4.89 -17.80 -6.72
N LEU A 218 3.83 -18.46 -6.23
CA LEU A 218 3.19 -18.14 -4.96
C LEU A 218 3.37 -19.30 -3.98
N TYR A 219 3.45 -18.95 -2.69
CA TYR A 219 3.67 -19.86 -1.58
C TYR A 219 2.68 -19.58 -0.44
N GLY A 220 2.41 -20.59 0.39
CA GLY A 220 1.57 -20.45 1.59
C GLY A 220 0.08 -20.37 1.29
N ALA A 221 -0.62 -19.57 2.09
CA ALA A 221 -2.04 -19.28 1.99
C ALA A 221 -2.34 -18.28 0.87
N ALA A 222 -1.88 -18.60 -0.35
CA ALA A 222 -2.15 -17.80 -1.54
C ALA A 222 -3.57 -18.06 -2.08
N PRO A 223 -4.33 -17.03 -2.48
CA PRO A 223 -5.57 -17.20 -3.23
C PRO A 223 -5.34 -18.04 -4.49
N ARG A 224 -6.37 -18.80 -4.90
CA ARG A 224 -6.32 -19.66 -6.09
C ARG A 224 -5.97 -18.83 -7.34
N ASP A 225 -6.56 -17.64 -7.43
CA ASP A 225 -6.27 -16.64 -8.46
C ASP A 225 -5.06 -15.77 -8.10
N GLY A 226 -3.88 -16.36 -8.28
CA GLY A 226 -2.61 -15.70 -7.99
C GLY A 226 -2.26 -14.51 -8.90
N THR A 227 -2.92 -14.38 -10.05
CA THR A 227 -2.57 -13.39 -11.09
C THR A 227 -2.76 -11.95 -10.63
N VAL A 228 -3.88 -11.64 -9.97
CA VAL A 228 -4.18 -10.30 -9.45
C VAL A 228 -3.19 -9.91 -8.37
N LEU A 229 -2.90 -10.82 -7.43
CA LEU A 229 -1.91 -10.54 -6.39
C LEU A 229 -0.53 -10.35 -7.01
N SER A 230 -0.06 -11.25 -7.88
CA SER A 230 1.26 -11.10 -8.53
C SER A 230 1.41 -9.78 -9.31
N GLN A 231 0.36 -9.33 -9.99
CA GLN A 231 0.37 -8.09 -10.78
C GLN A 231 0.35 -6.83 -9.90
N LEU A 232 -0.39 -6.86 -8.78
CA LEU A 232 -0.42 -5.76 -7.81
C LEU A 232 0.88 -5.65 -7.01
N LEU A 233 1.48 -6.79 -6.75
CA LEU A 233 2.71 -6.93 -5.98
C LEU A 233 3.96 -6.61 -6.80
N GLY A 234 3.95 -6.85 -8.11
CA GLY A 234 5.01 -6.46 -9.04
C GLY A 234 5.11 -4.94 -9.16
N SER A 235 4.09 -4.29 -9.72
CA SER A 235 4.15 -2.87 -10.11
C SER A 235 4.08 -1.86 -8.95
N SER A 236 3.31 -2.13 -7.89
CA SER A 236 2.97 -1.10 -6.88
C SER A 236 4.09 -0.80 -5.86
N PHE A 237 5.14 -1.61 -5.82
CA PHE A 237 6.19 -1.53 -4.80
C PHE A 237 7.61 -1.35 -5.37
N GLN A 238 7.74 -1.25 -6.69
CA GLN A 238 9.04 -1.15 -7.35
C GLN A 238 9.66 0.24 -7.31
N ASP A 239 8.87 1.30 -7.13
CA ASP A 239 9.37 2.67 -7.26
C ASP A 239 9.41 3.47 -5.94
N TYR A 240 10.42 3.17 -5.11
CA TYR A 240 10.84 4.06 -4.03
C TYR A 240 11.97 4.96 -4.52
N ASP A 241 11.71 6.26 -4.62
CA ASP A 241 12.67 7.27 -5.05
C ASP A 241 12.70 8.45 -4.06
N PHE A 242 13.88 8.68 -3.49
CA PHE A 242 14.10 9.74 -2.51
C PHE A 242 14.63 11.04 -3.14
N TYR A 243 14.81 11.13 -4.46
CA TYR A 243 15.15 12.41 -5.12
C TYR A 243 13.99 13.42 -5.14
N PRO A 244 12.73 13.04 -5.40
CA PRO A 244 11.60 13.92 -5.17
C PRO A 244 11.52 14.42 -3.72
N ASN A 245 10.88 15.58 -3.51
CA ASN A 245 10.76 16.16 -2.16
C ASN A 245 9.85 15.34 -1.24
N TRP A 246 8.98 14.51 -1.81
CA TRP A 246 8.02 13.68 -1.10
C TRP A 246 8.12 12.25 -1.61
N GLN A 247 8.16 11.29 -0.69
CA GLN A 247 8.02 9.87 -0.96
C GLN A 247 6.66 9.42 -0.44
N VAL A 248 5.83 8.88 -1.34
CA VAL A 248 4.56 8.27 -0.96
C VAL A 248 4.84 6.90 -0.35
N VAL A 249 4.41 6.69 0.90
CA VAL A 249 4.44 5.37 1.56
C VAL A 249 3.08 5.11 2.16
N MET A 250 2.42 4.01 1.76
CA MET A 250 1.06 3.66 2.22
C MET A 250 0.03 4.79 2.04
N GLY A 251 0.10 5.52 0.92
CA GLY A 251 -0.84 6.61 0.61
C GLY A 251 -0.60 7.92 1.40
N LYS A 252 0.48 8.03 2.17
CA LYS A 252 0.89 9.25 2.86
C LYS A 252 2.19 9.81 2.30
N ASP A 253 2.31 11.14 2.27
CA ASP A 253 3.50 11.84 1.81
C ASP A 253 4.51 12.02 2.95
N PHE A 254 5.69 11.40 2.80
CA PHE A 254 6.82 11.57 3.70
C PHE A 254 7.86 12.49 3.07
N ILE A 255 8.41 13.41 3.85
CA ILE A 255 9.43 14.34 3.34
C ILE A 255 10.72 13.57 3.10
N SER A 256 11.34 13.68 1.92
CA SER A 256 12.63 13.03 1.65
C SER A 256 13.76 13.63 2.52
N PRO A 257 14.71 12.82 3.04
CA PRO A 257 15.93 13.31 3.69
C PRO A 257 16.81 14.22 2.82
N ILE A 258 16.60 14.23 1.51
CA ILE A 258 17.32 15.12 0.57
C ILE A 258 16.34 16.08 -0.13
N ALA A 259 15.17 16.34 0.46
CA ALA A 259 14.21 17.31 -0.03
C ALA A 259 14.79 18.73 -0.08
N ASP A 260 14.22 19.56 -0.96
CA ASP A 260 14.50 20.99 -0.97
C ASP A 260 14.05 21.58 0.38
N GLY A 261 14.91 22.36 1.04
CA GLY A 261 14.60 22.87 2.38
C GLY A 261 14.69 21.83 3.50
N TRP A 262 15.44 20.73 3.30
CA TRP A 262 15.70 19.65 4.27
C TRP A 262 15.96 20.12 5.72
N ARG A 263 16.57 21.30 5.91
CA ARG A 263 16.90 21.89 7.22
C ARG A 263 15.68 22.26 8.08
N ILE A 264 14.49 22.35 7.48
CA ILE A 264 13.25 22.66 8.21
C ILE A 264 12.72 21.41 8.93
N THR A 265 12.88 20.25 8.31
CA THR A 265 12.29 18.98 8.76
C THR A 265 13.28 18.12 9.52
N TYR A 266 14.54 18.11 9.10
CA TYR A 266 15.55 17.18 9.58
C TYR A 266 16.74 17.90 10.24
N ASP A 267 17.37 17.16 11.14
CA ASP A 267 18.74 17.40 11.59
C ASP A 267 19.60 16.20 11.17
N TYR A 268 20.92 16.46 11.06
CA TYR A 268 21.86 15.53 10.46
C TYR A 268 23.15 15.50 11.24
N ASP A 269 23.72 14.32 11.44
CA ASP A 269 25.06 14.15 11.97
C ASP A 269 25.92 13.40 10.95
N LEU A 270 27.12 13.91 10.66
CA LEU A 270 28.12 13.15 9.92
C LEU A 270 28.75 12.14 10.88
N GLU A 271 28.49 10.85 10.68
CA GLU A 271 29.04 9.79 11.52
C GLU A 271 30.46 9.39 11.06
N ASP A 272 30.64 9.06 9.78
CA ASP A 272 31.93 8.57 9.25
C ASP A 272 32.02 8.71 7.71
N SER A 273 33.18 8.40 7.13
CA SER A 273 33.37 8.18 5.70
C SER A 273 33.78 6.72 5.44
N VAL A 274 32.89 5.97 4.79
CA VAL A 274 33.01 4.51 4.65
C VAL A 274 33.00 4.10 3.17
N LEU A 275 33.67 2.99 2.87
CA LEU A 275 33.63 2.38 1.55
C LEU A 275 32.37 1.49 1.44
N VAL A 276 31.47 1.80 0.49
CA VAL A 276 30.26 1.01 0.22
C VAL A 276 30.36 0.42 -1.19
N GLY A 277 30.66 -0.88 -1.27
CA GLY A 277 31.01 -1.51 -2.54
C GLY A 277 32.37 -0.99 -3.03
N GLN A 278 32.38 -0.22 -4.13
CA GLN A 278 33.58 0.43 -4.67
C GLN A 278 33.58 1.96 -4.44
N ASP A 279 32.51 2.50 -3.86
CA ASP A 279 32.31 3.95 -3.74
C ASP A 279 32.64 4.44 -2.34
N PHE A 280 33.49 5.45 -2.24
CA PHE A 280 33.72 6.14 -0.97
C PHE A 280 32.54 7.07 -0.65
N CYS A 281 31.95 6.92 0.53
CA CYS A 281 30.70 7.57 0.89
C CYS A 281 30.77 8.26 2.26
N TYR A 282 30.15 9.44 2.36
CA TYR A 282 29.82 10.07 3.65
C TYR A 282 28.59 9.39 4.25
N GLN A 283 28.72 8.86 5.47
CA GLN A 283 27.62 8.31 6.24
C GLN A 283 26.99 9.40 7.10
N LEU A 284 25.76 9.77 6.78
CA LEU A 284 24.98 10.77 7.50
C LEU A 284 23.86 10.09 8.27
N LYS A 285 23.79 10.35 9.57
CA LYS A 285 22.60 10.03 10.37
C LYS A 285 21.57 11.13 10.16
N VAL A 286 20.32 10.75 9.94
CA VAL A 286 19.19 11.65 9.72
C VAL A 286 18.15 11.40 10.80
N PHE A 287 17.60 12.46 11.37
CA PHE A 287 16.48 12.37 12.31
C PHE A 287 15.58 13.60 12.18
N PRO A 288 14.26 13.45 12.32
CA PRO A 288 13.34 14.55 12.21
C PRO A 288 13.50 15.47 13.43
N ARG A 289 13.36 16.77 13.22
CA ARG A 289 13.33 17.79 14.28
C ARG A 289 12.16 17.56 15.24
N ARG A 290 11.08 16.94 14.76
CA ARG A 290 9.87 16.60 15.52
C ARG A 290 9.48 15.16 15.23
N ALA A 291 9.40 14.34 16.27
CA ALA A 291 9.06 12.91 16.13
C ALA A 291 7.65 12.61 15.59
N GLN A 292 6.77 13.62 15.52
CA GLN A 292 5.40 13.48 15.01
C GLN A 292 5.26 13.81 13.51
N ASP A 293 6.31 14.37 12.90
CA ASP A 293 6.29 14.72 11.48
C ASP A 293 6.31 13.43 10.63
N LEU A 294 5.67 13.46 9.45
CA LEU A 294 5.76 12.38 8.46
C LEU A 294 7.13 12.42 7.78
N ALA A 295 8.11 11.92 8.51
CA ALA A 295 9.53 12.05 8.22
C ALA A 295 10.30 10.79 8.64
N PHE A 296 11.49 10.60 8.08
CA PHE A 296 12.32 9.42 8.27
C PHE A 296 13.44 9.64 9.29
N THR A 297 13.76 8.60 10.04
CA THR A 297 14.91 8.53 10.93
C THR A 297 15.83 7.41 10.45
N GLY A 298 17.14 7.59 10.42
CA GLY A 298 18.04 6.52 10.01
C GLY A 298 19.37 7.03 9.48
N ARG A 299 19.88 6.37 8.44
CA ARG A 299 21.17 6.68 7.82
C ARG A 299 21.06 6.77 6.31
N ILE A 300 21.81 7.70 5.72
CA ILE A 300 22.00 7.83 4.28
C ILE A 300 23.50 7.87 3.97
N TRP A 301 23.89 7.31 2.84
CA TRP A 301 25.27 7.29 2.35
C TRP A 301 25.35 8.06 1.04
N ILE A 302 26.18 9.10 1.02
CA ILE A 302 26.34 10.01 -0.11
C ILE A 302 27.74 9.85 -0.69
N THR A 303 27.85 9.62 -2.00
CA THR A 303 29.16 9.46 -2.67
C THR A 303 30.00 10.74 -2.59
N THR A 304 31.32 10.60 -2.45
CA THR A 304 32.23 11.77 -2.37
C THR A 304 32.51 12.42 -3.72
N ALA A 305 32.52 11.64 -4.80
CA ALA A 305 32.86 12.12 -6.15
C ALA A 305 31.71 12.84 -6.86
N GLY A 306 30.46 12.48 -6.59
CA GLY A 306 29.28 13.00 -7.31
C GLY A 306 28.10 13.42 -6.43
N TYR A 307 28.24 13.33 -5.10
CA TYR A 307 27.19 13.65 -4.13
C TYR A 307 25.85 12.94 -4.42
N ALA A 308 25.93 11.72 -4.94
CA ALA A 308 24.77 10.88 -5.25
C ALA A 308 24.40 10.04 -4.04
N LEU A 309 23.10 9.78 -3.88
CA LEU A 309 22.60 8.83 -2.89
C LEU A 309 23.01 7.40 -3.29
N ARG A 310 23.89 6.76 -2.52
CA ARG A 310 24.41 5.41 -2.76
C ARG A 310 23.60 4.33 -2.05
N LYS A 311 23.22 4.64 -0.81
CA LYS A 311 22.52 3.72 0.10
C LYS A 311 21.70 4.53 1.11
N LEU A 312 20.63 3.94 1.61
CA LEU A 312 19.84 4.44 2.73
C LEU A 312 19.30 3.27 3.57
N ASP A 313 19.14 3.52 4.86
CA ASP A 313 18.44 2.66 5.82
C ASP A 313 17.62 3.59 6.72
N LEU A 314 16.34 3.69 6.40
CA LEU A 314 15.41 4.65 6.98
C LEU A 314 14.26 3.93 7.66
N THR A 315 13.85 4.42 8.81
CA THR A 315 12.66 4.00 9.53
C THR A 315 11.75 5.20 9.77
N VAL A 316 10.50 4.93 10.11
CA VAL A 316 9.56 5.96 10.58
C VAL A 316 9.44 5.86 12.09
N ASP A 317 9.46 7.00 12.78
CA ASP A 317 9.26 7.03 14.23
C ASP A 317 7.83 6.54 14.56
N PRO A 318 7.64 5.62 15.52
CA PRO A 318 6.31 5.15 15.92
C PRO A 318 5.36 6.26 16.40
N LYS A 319 5.88 7.43 16.77
CA LYS A 319 5.09 8.62 17.14
C LYS A 319 4.52 9.36 15.93
N ALA A 320 5.01 9.10 14.72
CA ALA A 320 4.38 9.59 13.50
C ALA A 320 3.00 8.94 13.38
N ASN A 321 1.94 9.73 13.49
CA ASN A 321 0.55 9.26 13.64
C ASN A 321 0.02 8.61 12.35
N ILE A 322 0.44 7.38 12.07
CA ILE A 322 0.06 6.60 10.90
C ILE A 322 -0.86 5.47 11.34
N ASN A 323 -2.07 5.46 10.78
CA ASN A 323 -3.06 4.47 11.13
C ASN A 323 -2.60 3.10 10.66
N PHE A 324 -2.84 2.10 11.52
CA PHE A 324 -2.61 0.70 11.22
C PHE A 324 -1.17 0.32 10.89
N VAL A 325 -0.19 1.19 11.10
CA VAL A 325 1.22 0.92 10.82
C VAL A 325 2.00 0.92 12.14
N ASP A 326 2.59 -0.22 12.46
CA ASP A 326 3.43 -0.44 13.63
C ASP A 326 4.90 -0.11 13.34
N GLN A 327 5.35 -0.36 12.11
CA GLN A 327 6.70 -0.04 11.66
C GLN A 327 6.78 0.12 10.15
N ILE A 328 7.66 1.02 9.71
CA ILE A 328 8.14 1.10 8.34
C ILE A 328 9.66 1.13 8.40
N ARG A 329 10.32 0.25 7.65
CA ARG A 329 11.76 0.30 7.40
C ARG A 329 12.01 0.16 5.90
N ILE A 330 12.79 1.05 5.34
CA ILE A 330 13.18 1.07 3.93
C ILE A 330 14.71 1.02 3.90
N GLN A 331 15.24 -0.03 3.30
CA GLN A 331 16.65 -0.16 2.98
C GLN A 331 16.79 -0.15 1.47
N GLN A 332 17.64 0.70 0.93
CA GLN A 332 17.84 0.76 -0.51
C GLN A 332 19.31 0.99 -0.83
N GLU A 333 19.80 0.30 -1.85
CA GLU A 333 21.10 0.49 -2.46
C GLU A 333 20.90 0.85 -3.93
N LEU A 334 21.63 1.86 -4.39
CA LEU A 334 21.60 2.31 -5.77
C LEU A 334 22.91 1.94 -6.46
N ALA A 335 22.83 1.69 -7.77
CA ALA A 335 23.97 1.49 -8.66
C ALA A 335 24.03 2.61 -9.71
N PRO A 336 25.24 3.02 -10.13
CA PRO A 336 25.39 4.03 -11.17
C PRO A 336 24.97 3.47 -12.53
N THR A 337 24.37 4.30 -13.37
CA THR A 337 24.17 3.96 -14.79
C THR A 337 25.24 4.60 -15.66
N PRO A 338 25.53 4.04 -16.86
CA PRO A 338 26.43 4.68 -17.83
C PRO A 338 26.00 6.09 -18.24
N ALA A 339 24.72 6.43 -18.05
CA ALA A 339 24.14 7.73 -18.40
C ALA A 339 24.19 8.78 -17.27
N GLY A 340 24.72 8.43 -16.09
CA GLY A 340 24.91 9.34 -14.96
C GLY A 340 24.01 9.05 -13.75
N PRO A 341 22.66 9.21 -13.87
CA PRO A 341 21.73 8.95 -12.77
C PRO A 341 21.85 7.55 -12.20
N TRP A 342 21.58 7.43 -10.90
CA TRP A 342 21.66 6.16 -10.18
C TRP A 342 20.29 5.49 -10.14
N LEU A 343 20.26 4.17 -10.30
CA LEU A 343 19.03 3.37 -10.24
C LEU A 343 19.08 2.40 -9.05
N PRO A 344 17.93 2.10 -8.42
CA PRO A 344 17.89 1.19 -7.27
C PRO A 344 18.25 -0.24 -7.71
N SER A 345 19.35 -0.77 -7.19
CA SER A 345 19.80 -2.15 -7.45
C SER A 345 19.26 -3.13 -6.41
N ARG A 346 19.03 -2.68 -5.19
CA ARG A 346 18.35 -3.46 -4.15
C ARG A 346 17.46 -2.55 -3.32
N THR A 347 16.22 -2.96 -3.11
CA THR A 347 15.28 -2.29 -2.22
C THR A 347 14.66 -3.33 -1.30
N GLN A 348 14.70 -3.13 0.00
CA GLN A 348 13.99 -3.93 0.98
C GLN A 348 13.09 -3.03 1.81
N VAL A 349 11.79 -3.32 1.82
CA VAL A 349 10.79 -2.58 2.59
C VAL A 349 10.09 -3.51 3.55
N VAL A 350 10.07 -3.16 4.82
CA VAL A 350 9.37 -3.90 5.87
C VAL A 350 8.27 -3.00 6.42
N VAL A 351 7.03 -3.44 6.28
CA VAL A 351 5.85 -2.75 6.80
C VAL A 351 5.18 -3.66 7.83
N GLY A 352 5.12 -3.22 9.08
CA GLY A 352 4.27 -3.84 10.09
C GLY A 352 2.93 -3.15 10.10
N LEU A 353 1.86 -3.88 9.81
CA LEU A 353 0.50 -3.42 9.90
C LEU A 353 -0.14 -3.96 11.17
N LYS A 354 -0.73 -3.08 11.99
CA LYS A 354 -1.39 -3.47 13.22
C LYS A 354 -2.62 -2.61 13.48
N PRO A 355 -3.84 -3.15 13.33
CA PRO A 355 -5.05 -2.33 13.39
C PRO A 355 -5.30 -1.70 14.78
N THR A 356 -4.92 -2.40 15.85
CA THR A 356 -4.86 -1.87 17.22
C THR A 356 -3.74 -2.56 18.02
N PRO A 357 -3.20 -1.97 19.11
CA PRO A 357 -2.15 -2.60 19.92
C PRO A 357 -2.50 -3.99 20.48
N LYS A 358 -3.80 -4.31 20.61
CA LYS A 358 -4.33 -5.57 21.16
C LYS A 358 -4.78 -6.58 20.09
N GLN A 359 -4.68 -6.25 18.81
CA GLN A 359 -5.04 -7.15 17.70
C GLN A 359 -3.80 -7.76 17.06
N THR A 360 -4.00 -8.88 16.37
CA THR A 360 -3.00 -9.52 15.54
C THR A 360 -2.52 -8.53 14.48
N GLY A 361 -1.20 -8.40 14.36
CA GLY A 361 -0.54 -7.63 13.31
C GLY A 361 -0.20 -8.50 12.09
N LEU A 362 0.15 -7.84 11.00
CA LEU A 362 0.64 -8.42 9.76
C LEU A 362 1.97 -7.74 9.42
N LEU A 363 3.03 -8.52 9.31
CA LEU A 363 4.33 -8.05 8.87
C LEU A 363 4.49 -8.40 7.40
N VAL A 364 4.70 -7.40 6.54
CA VAL A 364 4.94 -7.58 5.11
C VAL A 364 6.34 -7.11 4.79
N ARG A 365 7.12 -7.96 4.12
CA ARG A 365 8.48 -7.69 3.66
C ARG A 365 8.50 -7.77 2.14
N PHE A 366 8.95 -6.70 1.51
CA PHE A 366 9.20 -6.59 0.09
C PHE A 366 10.71 -6.58 -0.12
N THR A 367 11.21 -7.41 -1.03
CA THR A 367 12.62 -7.44 -1.43
C THR A 367 12.67 -7.39 -2.95
N THR A 368 13.22 -6.32 -3.49
CA THR A 368 13.42 -6.09 -4.92
C THR A 368 14.91 -6.06 -5.21
N ILE A 369 15.34 -6.83 -6.21
CA ILE A 369 16.72 -6.85 -6.70
C ILE A 369 16.66 -6.59 -8.20
N ASN A 370 17.31 -5.51 -8.64
CA ASN A 370 17.34 -5.11 -10.03
C ASN A 370 18.75 -5.27 -10.61
N SER A 371 18.83 -5.73 -11.85
CA SER A 371 20.08 -5.97 -12.56
C SER A 371 19.93 -5.69 -14.06
N GLY A 372 21.05 -5.71 -14.80
CA GLY A 372 21.01 -5.55 -16.26
C GLY A 372 20.48 -4.18 -16.72
N PHE A 373 20.86 -3.11 -16.03
CA PHE A 373 20.46 -1.74 -16.33
C PHE A 373 20.90 -1.31 -17.74
N VAL A 374 19.94 -0.85 -18.54
CA VAL A 374 20.16 -0.19 -19.82
C VAL A 374 19.48 1.17 -19.76
N ALA A 375 20.20 2.23 -20.12
CA ALA A 375 19.69 3.61 -20.08
C ALA A 375 19.76 4.26 -21.46
N GLN A 376 18.93 5.28 -21.69
CA GLN A 376 18.88 6.10 -22.91
C GLN A 376 18.56 5.31 -24.19
N ARG A 377 17.72 4.27 -24.08
CA ARG A 377 17.19 3.51 -25.22
C ARG A 377 15.67 3.42 -25.13
N PRO A 378 14.94 4.46 -25.55
CA PRO A 378 13.48 4.45 -25.49
C PRO A 378 12.88 3.53 -26.57
N HIS A 379 11.86 2.76 -26.20
CA HIS A 379 11.04 2.02 -27.17
C HIS A 379 9.97 2.92 -27.80
N GLU A 380 9.39 2.48 -28.91
CA GLU A 380 8.25 3.18 -29.54
C GLU A 380 7.04 3.25 -28.61
N LEU A 381 6.17 4.25 -28.76
CA LEU A 381 5.02 4.44 -27.86
C LEU A 381 4.09 3.22 -27.83
N ALA A 382 3.88 2.57 -28.97
CA ALA A 382 3.04 1.38 -29.08
C ALA A 382 3.54 0.20 -28.22
N PHE A 383 4.85 0.13 -27.95
CA PHE A 383 5.40 -0.86 -27.02
C PHE A 383 4.85 -0.68 -25.61
N TYR A 384 4.59 0.56 -25.18
CA TYR A 384 4.08 0.86 -23.84
C TYR A 384 2.54 0.84 -23.74
N ASP A 385 1.82 0.59 -24.84
CA ASP A 385 0.36 0.49 -24.79
C ASP A 385 -0.10 -0.72 -23.95
N GLN A 386 0.79 -1.70 -23.75
CA GLN A 386 0.67 -2.80 -22.78
C GLN A 386 1.52 -2.51 -21.54
N PRO A 387 0.99 -1.83 -20.50
CA PRO A 387 1.76 -1.50 -19.30
C PRO A 387 2.14 -2.74 -18.48
N LEU A 388 1.45 -3.86 -18.68
CA LEU A 388 1.73 -5.13 -18.03
C LEU A 388 1.53 -6.28 -19.02
N ALA A 389 2.57 -7.05 -19.24
CA ALA A 389 2.54 -8.25 -20.07
C ALA A 389 3.00 -9.45 -19.24
N ILE A 390 2.32 -10.58 -19.41
CA ILE A 390 2.63 -11.82 -18.68
C ILE A 390 2.95 -12.90 -19.70
N ALA A 391 4.11 -13.53 -19.57
CA ALA A 391 4.48 -14.67 -20.40
C ALA A 391 3.45 -15.81 -20.23
N ALA A 392 3.11 -16.52 -21.31
CA ALA A 392 2.06 -17.53 -21.31
C ALA A 392 2.33 -18.70 -20.33
N ASP A 393 3.59 -18.92 -20.00
CA ASP A 393 4.12 -19.92 -19.09
C ASP A 393 4.61 -19.32 -17.76
N ALA A 394 4.36 -18.03 -17.49
CA ALA A 394 4.88 -17.36 -16.29
C ALA A 394 4.47 -18.04 -14.97
N LEU A 395 3.31 -18.70 -14.93
CA LEU A 395 2.83 -19.45 -13.76
C LEU A 395 3.23 -20.94 -13.77
N LYS A 396 3.77 -21.44 -14.89
CA LYS A 396 4.19 -22.84 -15.07
C LYS A 396 5.69 -22.95 -14.84
N VAL A 397 6.12 -22.67 -13.61
CA VAL A 397 7.54 -22.65 -13.25
C VAL A 397 8.09 -24.09 -13.14
N PRO A 398 9.16 -24.45 -13.88
CA PRO A 398 9.83 -25.74 -13.72
C PRO A 398 10.38 -25.97 -12.31
N ALA A 399 10.42 -27.23 -11.88
CA ALA A 399 11.06 -27.58 -10.60
C ALA A 399 12.56 -27.17 -10.63
N GLY A 400 13.00 -26.42 -9.62
CA GLY A 400 14.38 -25.95 -9.51
C GLY A 400 14.69 -24.60 -10.19
N PHE A 401 13.77 -24.02 -10.96
CA PHE A 401 13.98 -22.73 -11.64
C PHE A 401 14.53 -21.64 -10.71
N TRP A 402 13.90 -21.45 -9.55
CA TRP A 402 14.32 -20.45 -8.56
C TRP A 402 15.60 -20.79 -7.81
N ALA A 403 16.07 -22.04 -7.86
CA ALA A 403 17.38 -22.37 -7.32
C ALA A 403 18.50 -21.83 -8.22
N GLU A 404 18.25 -21.74 -9.53
CA GLU A 404 19.22 -21.30 -10.54
C GLU A 404 19.12 -19.81 -10.88
N HIS A 405 17.91 -19.25 -10.90
CA HIS A 405 17.65 -17.89 -11.40
C HIS A 405 17.48 -16.83 -10.30
N ARG A 406 17.58 -17.20 -9.01
CA ARG A 406 17.61 -16.20 -7.94
C ARG A 406 18.90 -15.40 -8.01
N PRO A 407 18.84 -14.06 -8.03
CA PRO A 407 20.03 -13.22 -8.14
C PRO A 407 20.91 -13.21 -6.88
N ASP A 408 20.42 -13.74 -5.76
CA ASP A 408 21.15 -13.81 -4.49
C ASP A 408 20.84 -15.11 -3.73
N THR A 409 21.77 -15.54 -2.88
CA THR A 409 21.56 -16.68 -1.99
C THR A 409 20.60 -16.31 -0.86
N LEU A 410 19.60 -17.16 -0.63
CA LEU A 410 18.66 -16.98 0.48
C LEU A 410 19.40 -17.04 1.82
N THR A 411 19.05 -16.15 2.75
CA THR A 411 19.53 -16.29 4.12
C THR A 411 18.96 -17.56 4.75
N ALA A 412 19.62 -18.08 5.80
CA ALA A 412 19.13 -19.27 6.50
C ALA A 412 17.70 -19.10 7.05
N GLN A 413 17.29 -17.87 7.36
CA GLN A 413 15.94 -17.54 7.82
C GLN A 413 14.94 -17.55 6.65
N GLU A 414 15.27 -16.92 5.53
CA GLU A 414 14.42 -16.89 4.33
C GLU A 414 14.17 -18.28 3.76
N ALA A 415 15.20 -19.13 3.72
CA ALA A 415 15.06 -20.51 3.27
C ALA A 415 14.07 -21.31 4.15
N ARG A 416 14.09 -21.08 5.47
CA ARG A 416 13.12 -21.68 6.40
C ARG A 416 11.72 -21.13 6.19
N THR A 417 11.57 -19.81 6.03
CA THR A 417 10.29 -19.16 5.75
C THR A 417 9.64 -19.75 4.50
N LEU A 418 10.38 -19.89 3.40
CA LEU A 418 9.87 -20.49 2.17
C LEU A 418 9.51 -21.98 2.35
N THR A 419 10.29 -22.73 3.12
CA THR A 419 9.98 -24.14 3.45
C THR A 419 8.69 -24.27 4.25
N VAL A 420 8.47 -23.38 5.22
CA VAL A 420 7.22 -23.30 5.98
C VAL A 420 6.06 -22.95 5.05
N LEU A 421 6.21 -21.93 4.19
CA LEU A 421 5.16 -21.49 3.28
C LEU A 421 4.76 -22.58 2.26
N ASP A 422 5.73 -23.32 1.69
CA ASP A 422 5.43 -24.44 0.78
C ASP A 422 4.62 -25.55 1.47
N SER A 423 4.85 -25.74 2.77
CA SER A 423 4.13 -26.73 3.57
C SER A 423 2.76 -26.22 4.05
N VAL A 424 2.66 -24.92 4.39
CA VAL A 424 1.43 -24.26 4.87
C VAL A 424 0.31 -24.37 3.83
N GLY A 425 0.60 -24.12 2.55
CA GLY A 425 -0.40 -24.23 1.47
C GLY A 425 -0.93 -25.66 1.25
N LYS A 426 -0.25 -26.68 1.78
CA LYS A 426 -0.66 -28.09 1.69
C LYS A 426 -1.55 -28.52 2.87
N LEU A 427 -1.64 -27.72 3.94
CA LEU A 427 -2.46 -28.04 5.10
C LEU A 427 -3.96 -28.01 4.76
N PRO A 428 -4.74 -29.04 5.15
CA PRO A 428 -6.18 -29.08 4.89
C PRO A 428 -6.93 -27.88 5.49
N SER A 429 -6.55 -27.44 6.69
CA SER A 429 -7.19 -26.31 7.36
C SER A 429 -6.96 -24.97 6.65
N VAL A 430 -5.80 -24.79 6.02
CA VAL A 430 -5.48 -23.61 5.20
C VAL A 430 -6.25 -23.66 3.88
N ARG A 431 -6.28 -24.80 3.20
CA ARG A 431 -7.03 -24.99 1.96
C ARG A 431 -8.52 -24.71 2.13
N THR A 432 -9.15 -25.28 3.17
CA THR A 432 -10.56 -25.02 3.46
C THR A 432 -10.81 -23.54 3.79
N PHE A 433 -9.92 -22.88 4.52
CA PHE A 433 -10.06 -21.45 4.80
C PHE A 433 -9.98 -20.60 3.52
N LEU A 434 -9.02 -20.89 2.65
CA LEU A 434 -8.88 -20.22 1.36
C LEU A 434 -10.09 -20.45 0.46
N GLU A 435 -10.62 -21.68 0.41
CA GLU A 435 -11.84 -21.99 -0.36
C GLU A 435 -13.05 -21.18 0.13
N VAL A 436 -13.24 -21.06 1.44
CA VAL A 436 -14.32 -20.24 2.01
C VAL A 436 -14.10 -18.75 1.72
N ALA A 437 -12.86 -18.27 1.85
CA ALA A 437 -12.54 -16.88 1.56
C ALA A 437 -12.76 -16.54 0.08
N ASP A 438 -12.30 -17.41 -0.82
CA ASP A 438 -12.49 -17.31 -2.26
C ASP A 438 -13.97 -17.35 -2.64
N LEU A 439 -14.76 -18.24 -2.01
CA LEU A 439 -16.21 -18.30 -2.20
C LEU A 439 -16.92 -17.01 -1.78
N VAL A 440 -16.49 -16.36 -0.69
CA VAL A 440 -17.08 -15.10 -0.23
C VAL A 440 -16.70 -13.93 -1.15
N VAL A 441 -15.48 -13.91 -1.67
CA VAL A 441 -14.97 -12.82 -2.52
C VAL A 441 -15.42 -12.97 -3.96
N ASN A 442 -15.18 -14.13 -4.56
CA ASN A 442 -15.46 -14.42 -5.96
C ASN A 442 -16.87 -14.98 -6.19
N GLY A 443 -17.49 -15.58 -5.18
CA GLY A 443 -18.85 -16.12 -5.29
C GLY A 443 -18.95 -17.46 -6.01
N TYR A 444 -17.85 -18.04 -6.50
CA TYR A 444 -17.84 -19.27 -7.28
C TYR A 444 -17.14 -20.41 -6.53
N GLN A 445 -17.67 -21.63 -6.66
CA GLN A 445 -17.10 -22.84 -6.09
C GLN A 445 -16.65 -23.78 -7.22
N PRO A 446 -15.36 -24.15 -7.33
CA PRO A 446 -14.88 -25.03 -8.38
C PRO A 446 -15.42 -26.46 -8.23
N LEU A 447 -15.72 -27.09 -9.37
CA LEU A 447 -16.27 -28.45 -9.46
C LEU A 447 -15.22 -29.44 -9.99
N GLY A 448 -15.00 -30.51 -9.22
CA GLY A 448 -14.13 -31.63 -9.60
C GLY A 448 -12.63 -31.33 -9.49
N ARG A 449 -11.80 -32.37 -9.68
CA ARG A 449 -10.34 -32.29 -9.49
C ARG A 449 -9.61 -31.48 -10.57
N ARG A 450 -10.20 -31.34 -11.76
CA ARG A 450 -9.62 -30.60 -12.89
C ARG A 450 -10.11 -29.15 -12.96
N GLU A 451 -11.07 -28.78 -12.10
CA GLU A 451 -11.58 -27.41 -11.94
C GLU A 451 -11.96 -26.75 -13.27
N LEU A 452 -12.51 -27.51 -14.22
CA LEU A 452 -12.88 -27.01 -15.56
C LEU A 452 -14.12 -26.11 -15.54
N VAL A 453 -14.94 -26.26 -14.50
CA VAL A 453 -16.23 -25.59 -14.32
C VAL A 453 -16.37 -25.20 -12.85
N GLU A 454 -17.00 -24.06 -12.61
CA GLU A 454 -17.35 -23.54 -11.29
C GLU A 454 -18.87 -23.41 -11.14
N LEU A 455 -19.37 -23.65 -9.92
CA LEU A 455 -20.74 -23.45 -9.49
C LEU A 455 -20.89 -22.06 -8.86
N GLY A 456 -21.81 -21.24 -9.38
CA GLY A 456 -22.07 -19.92 -8.81
C GLY A 456 -22.69 -18.92 -9.81
N PRO A 457 -22.82 -17.64 -9.41
CA PRO A 457 -22.39 -17.11 -8.12
C PRO A 457 -23.34 -17.51 -6.98
N VAL A 458 -22.79 -17.95 -5.84
CA VAL A 458 -23.54 -18.48 -4.68
C VAL A 458 -24.51 -17.46 -4.08
N LEU A 459 -24.18 -16.17 -4.17
CA LEU A 459 -25.06 -15.08 -3.71
C LEU A 459 -26.41 -15.05 -4.44
N TYR A 460 -26.49 -15.57 -5.67
CA TYR A 460 -27.72 -15.62 -6.45
C TYR A 460 -28.47 -16.95 -6.33
N THR A 461 -27.93 -17.94 -5.60
CA THR A 461 -28.51 -19.30 -5.52
C THR A 461 -29.91 -19.31 -4.93
N TYR A 462 -30.19 -18.45 -3.96
CA TYR A 462 -31.50 -18.35 -3.32
C TYR A 462 -31.94 -16.90 -3.22
N ASN A 463 -33.18 -16.64 -3.59
CA ASN A 463 -33.86 -15.38 -3.34
C ASN A 463 -35.32 -15.64 -2.97
N TRP A 464 -35.95 -14.72 -2.26
CA TRP A 464 -37.38 -14.76 -2.00
C TRP A 464 -38.02 -13.43 -2.34
N ASN A 465 -39.09 -13.44 -3.13
CA ASN A 465 -39.92 -12.27 -3.36
C ASN A 465 -41.40 -12.58 -3.58
N ASN A 466 -42.23 -11.54 -3.54
CA ASN A 466 -43.69 -11.67 -3.61
C ASN A 466 -44.26 -11.95 -5.02
N VAL A 467 -43.42 -12.01 -6.05
CA VAL A 467 -43.81 -12.36 -7.43
C VAL A 467 -43.40 -13.82 -7.73
N GLU A 468 -42.13 -14.14 -7.56
CA GLU A 468 -41.52 -15.44 -7.87
C GLU A 468 -41.65 -16.45 -6.70
N GLY A 469 -41.92 -15.99 -5.47
CA GLY A 469 -41.91 -16.84 -4.28
C GLY A 469 -40.50 -17.17 -3.85
N ASN A 470 -40.25 -18.43 -3.46
CA ASN A 470 -38.89 -18.96 -3.36
C ASN A 470 -38.33 -19.14 -4.77
N ARG A 471 -37.22 -18.46 -5.04
CA ARG A 471 -36.45 -18.58 -6.27
C ARG A 471 -35.17 -19.35 -5.98
N LEU A 472 -35.00 -20.48 -6.64
CA LEU A 472 -33.76 -21.26 -6.60
C LEU A 472 -33.05 -21.12 -7.94
N ARG A 473 -31.75 -20.84 -7.92
CA ARG A 473 -30.91 -20.69 -9.11
C ARG A 473 -29.68 -21.58 -8.99
N VAL A 474 -29.36 -22.25 -10.09
CA VAL A 474 -28.10 -22.97 -10.27
C VAL A 474 -27.37 -22.33 -11.44
N GLY A 475 -26.14 -21.86 -11.20
CA GLY A 475 -25.30 -21.24 -12.22
C GLY A 475 -23.99 -21.99 -12.37
N LEU A 476 -23.48 -22.04 -13.60
CA LEU A 476 -22.22 -22.65 -13.96
C LEU A 476 -21.39 -21.68 -14.81
N ARG A 477 -20.06 -21.71 -14.63
CA ARG A 477 -19.10 -20.93 -15.41
C ARG A 477 -17.91 -21.82 -15.78
N SER A 478 -17.41 -21.71 -17.01
CA SER A 478 -16.16 -22.38 -17.41
C SER A 478 -14.95 -21.65 -16.85
N THR A 479 -13.88 -22.38 -16.59
CA THR A 479 -12.62 -21.79 -16.11
C THR A 479 -11.58 -21.72 -17.24
N PRO A 480 -10.49 -20.95 -17.07
CA PRO A 480 -9.37 -20.93 -18.00
C PRO A 480 -8.69 -22.30 -18.17
N ALA A 481 -8.90 -23.22 -17.23
CA ALA A 481 -8.42 -24.60 -17.34
C ALA A 481 -9.12 -25.36 -18.48
N LEU A 482 -10.37 -24.99 -18.82
CA LEU A 482 -11.06 -25.51 -20.00
C LEU A 482 -10.53 -24.83 -21.27
N SER A 483 -10.45 -23.51 -21.27
CA SER A 483 -9.85 -22.73 -22.36
C SER A 483 -9.44 -21.36 -21.86
N PRO A 484 -8.20 -20.89 -22.12
CA PRO A 484 -7.77 -19.57 -21.69
C PRO A 484 -8.55 -18.46 -22.38
N ASP A 485 -9.01 -18.65 -23.61
CA ASP A 485 -9.61 -17.59 -24.43
C ASP A 485 -11.14 -17.57 -24.39
N TRP A 486 -11.78 -18.62 -23.84
CA TRP A 486 -13.23 -18.72 -23.76
C TRP A 486 -13.72 -18.65 -22.31
N LEU A 487 -14.76 -17.86 -22.10
CA LEU A 487 -15.52 -17.81 -20.86
C LEU A 487 -17.00 -18.04 -21.18
N ALA A 488 -17.47 -19.26 -20.96
CA ALA A 488 -18.87 -19.62 -21.06
C ALA A 488 -19.50 -19.61 -19.66
N GLN A 489 -20.67 -19.04 -19.52
CA GLN A 489 -21.45 -19.07 -18.29
C GLN A 489 -22.92 -19.28 -18.60
N GLY A 490 -23.63 -19.93 -17.69
CA GLY A 490 -25.05 -20.11 -17.81
C GLY A 490 -25.71 -20.35 -16.47
N TYR A 491 -27.01 -20.10 -16.39
CA TYR A 491 -27.78 -20.40 -15.21
C TYR A 491 -29.19 -20.84 -15.56
N LEU A 492 -29.78 -21.61 -14.66
CA LEU A 492 -31.19 -21.97 -14.64
C LEU A 492 -31.75 -21.61 -13.27
N ALA A 493 -32.90 -20.95 -13.23
CA ALA A 493 -33.61 -20.61 -12.02
C ALA A 493 -35.09 -20.97 -12.14
N TYR A 494 -35.73 -21.24 -11.00
CA TYR A 494 -37.15 -21.58 -10.90
C TYR A 494 -37.78 -20.82 -9.75
N GLY A 495 -38.93 -20.18 -10.00
CA GLY A 495 -39.76 -19.54 -8.99
C GLY A 495 -40.94 -20.43 -8.60
N THR A 496 -41.11 -20.64 -7.30
CA THR A 496 -42.19 -21.50 -6.76
C THR A 496 -43.58 -20.89 -6.85
N ARG A 497 -43.70 -19.56 -6.91
CA ARG A 497 -44.99 -18.85 -6.96
C ARG A 497 -45.46 -18.53 -8.38
N ASP A 498 -44.53 -18.13 -9.25
CA ASP A 498 -44.86 -17.89 -10.66
C ASP A 498 -44.82 -19.18 -11.50
N GLY A 499 -44.15 -20.23 -11.01
CA GLY A 499 -44.11 -21.54 -11.65
C GLY A 499 -43.25 -21.57 -12.92
N GLU A 500 -42.42 -20.56 -13.14
CA GLU A 500 -41.71 -20.33 -14.41
C GLU A 500 -40.19 -20.53 -14.29
N PHE A 501 -39.62 -21.13 -15.32
CA PHE A 501 -38.16 -21.25 -15.47
C PHE A 501 -37.56 -19.97 -16.05
N LYS A 502 -36.39 -19.60 -15.55
CA LYS A 502 -35.60 -18.44 -15.95
C LYS A 502 -34.22 -18.91 -16.28
N TYR A 503 -33.61 -18.36 -17.32
CA TYR A 503 -32.29 -18.82 -17.73
C TYR A 503 -31.49 -17.72 -18.39
N GLY A 504 -30.17 -17.89 -18.35
CA GLY A 504 -29.26 -17.04 -19.08
C GLY A 504 -28.05 -17.85 -19.52
N VAL A 505 -27.53 -17.51 -20.68
CA VAL A 505 -26.30 -18.06 -21.24
C VAL A 505 -25.47 -16.91 -21.79
N SER A 506 -24.17 -16.97 -21.60
CA SER A 506 -23.25 -16.09 -22.32
C SER A 506 -21.92 -16.77 -22.60
N ALA A 507 -21.27 -16.33 -23.66
CA ALA A 507 -19.95 -16.76 -24.04
C ALA A 507 -19.14 -15.53 -24.46
N ASP A 508 -18.02 -15.33 -23.79
CA ASP A 508 -17.03 -14.34 -24.17
C ASP A 508 -15.82 -15.05 -24.78
N ARG A 509 -15.31 -14.53 -25.90
CA ARG A 509 -14.09 -14.99 -26.55
C ARG A 509 -13.10 -13.85 -26.62
N ILE A 510 -11.94 -14.03 -26.00
CA ILE A 510 -10.79 -13.12 -26.13
C ILE A 510 -10.09 -13.46 -27.44
N VAL A 511 -10.21 -12.59 -28.43
CA VAL A 511 -9.60 -12.75 -29.76
C VAL A 511 -8.18 -12.21 -29.79
N ASN A 512 -7.91 -11.16 -29.02
CA ASN A 512 -6.59 -10.54 -28.93
C ASN A 512 -6.35 -10.04 -27.51
N ARG A 513 -5.30 -10.50 -26.83
CA ARG A 513 -4.96 -10.07 -25.45
C ARG A 513 -4.22 -8.74 -25.39
N ALA A 514 -3.43 -8.44 -26.42
CA ALA A 514 -2.64 -7.20 -26.53
C ALA A 514 -3.53 -5.96 -26.53
N ASN A 515 -4.55 -5.96 -27.39
CA ASN A 515 -5.53 -4.87 -27.50
C ASN A 515 -6.84 -5.20 -26.78
N TRP A 516 -6.85 -6.29 -26.00
CA TRP A 516 -8.02 -6.85 -25.33
C TRP A 516 -9.31 -6.82 -26.18
N THR A 517 -9.23 -7.43 -27.36
CA THR A 517 -10.38 -7.59 -28.23
C THR A 517 -11.22 -8.75 -27.74
N VAL A 518 -12.45 -8.48 -27.30
CA VAL A 518 -13.41 -9.46 -26.78
C VAL A 518 -14.65 -9.46 -27.63
N LEU A 519 -15.07 -10.66 -28.05
CA LEU A 519 -16.37 -10.89 -28.66
C LEU A 519 -17.29 -11.52 -27.62
N SER A 520 -18.47 -10.96 -27.44
CA SER A 520 -19.44 -11.38 -26.44
C SER A 520 -20.75 -11.79 -27.09
N LEU A 521 -21.27 -12.94 -26.69
CA LEU A 521 -22.63 -13.39 -27.00
C LEU A 521 -23.36 -13.61 -25.67
N ARG A 522 -24.56 -13.05 -25.54
CA ARG A 522 -25.39 -13.23 -24.35
C ARG A 522 -26.85 -13.38 -24.74
N HIS A 523 -27.53 -14.30 -24.08
CA HIS A 523 -28.98 -14.45 -24.17
C HIS A 523 -29.53 -14.71 -22.77
N THR A 524 -30.55 -13.96 -22.36
CA THR A 524 -31.17 -14.08 -21.04
C THR A 524 -32.68 -13.95 -21.15
N ARG A 525 -33.42 -14.80 -20.45
CA ARG A 525 -34.86 -14.68 -20.21
C ARG A 525 -35.11 -14.77 -18.71
N ASP A 526 -35.38 -13.63 -18.09
CA ASP A 526 -35.52 -13.51 -16.63
C ASP A 526 -36.53 -12.42 -16.29
N LEU A 527 -36.90 -12.36 -15.01
CA LEU A 527 -37.63 -11.25 -14.45
C LEU A 527 -36.65 -10.08 -14.20
N ASP A 528 -37.05 -8.89 -14.63
CA ASP A 528 -36.34 -7.64 -14.41
C ASP A 528 -37.22 -6.58 -13.77
N LEU A 529 -36.61 -5.46 -13.37
CA LEU A 529 -37.27 -4.37 -12.65
C LEU A 529 -37.08 -3.07 -13.42
N VAL A 530 -38.17 -2.34 -13.71
CA VAL A 530 -38.08 -1.05 -14.45
C VAL A 530 -37.13 -0.08 -13.76
N ALA A 531 -37.12 -0.05 -12.42
CA ALA A 531 -36.24 0.82 -11.64
C ALA A 531 -34.73 0.51 -11.83
N LEU A 532 -34.37 -0.68 -12.31
CA LEU A 532 -32.99 -1.09 -12.55
C LEU A 532 -32.62 -1.06 -14.05
N LEU A 533 -33.59 -0.89 -14.95
CA LEU A 533 -33.31 -0.78 -16.38
C LEU A 533 -32.40 0.41 -16.66
N ASP A 534 -31.46 0.23 -17.60
CA ASP A 534 -30.55 1.29 -18.07
C ASP A 534 -29.64 1.90 -16.97
N ASN A 535 -29.44 1.16 -15.87
CA ASN A 535 -28.49 1.48 -14.81
C ASN A 535 -27.24 0.59 -14.85
N ASP A 536 -26.98 -0.07 -15.99
CA ASP A 536 -25.83 -0.96 -16.21
C ASP A 536 -24.47 -0.29 -15.93
N MET A 537 -24.37 1.05 -16.05
CA MET A 537 -23.15 1.81 -15.71
C MET A 537 -23.04 2.18 -14.23
N ALA A 538 -24.16 2.19 -13.50
CA ALA A 538 -24.25 2.61 -12.10
C ALA A 538 -24.21 1.40 -11.14
N LEU A 539 -24.60 0.21 -11.60
CA LEU A 539 -24.65 -1.03 -10.82
C LEU A 539 -23.25 -1.66 -10.66
N GLU A 540 -22.47 -1.20 -9.68
CA GLU A 540 -21.15 -1.78 -9.36
C GLU A 540 -21.22 -2.91 -8.31
N SER A 541 -22.36 -3.13 -7.63
CA SER A 541 -22.46 -4.07 -6.49
C SER A 541 -23.43 -5.23 -6.73
N PRO A 542 -22.94 -6.49 -6.85
CA PRO A 542 -23.78 -7.69 -6.91
C PRO A 542 -24.72 -7.85 -5.69
N LEU A 543 -24.30 -7.35 -4.52
CA LEU A 543 -25.12 -7.40 -3.31
C LEU A 543 -26.36 -6.51 -3.39
N PHE A 544 -26.25 -5.34 -4.02
CA PHE A 544 -27.40 -4.45 -4.22
C PHE A 544 -28.43 -5.08 -5.16
N GLU A 545 -27.99 -5.72 -6.26
CA GLU A 545 -28.88 -6.38 -7.19
C GLU A 545 -29.66 -7.52 -6.54
N VAL A 546 -28.98 -8.35 -5.73
CA VAL A 546 -29.63 -9.42 -4.96
C VAL A 546 -30.63 -8.84 -3.95
N ALA A 547 -30.24 -7.79 -3.22
CA ALA A 547 -31.09 -7.15 -2.22
C ALA A 547 -32.32 -6.45 -2.83
N ALA A 548 -32.18 -5.80 -3.99
CA ALA A 548 -33.29 -5.14 -4.69
C ALA A 548 -34.35 -6.13 -5.19
N ARG A 549 -33.93 -7.38 -5.45
CA ARG A 549 -34.82 -8.48 -5.87
C ARG A 549 -35.42 -9.25 -4.68
N PHE A 550 -35.09 -8.89 -3.43
CA PHE A 550 -35.57 -9.56 -2.23
C PHE A 550 -36.82 -8.89 -1.66
N GLY A 551 -37.78 -9.67 -1.18
CA GLY A 551 -38.97 -9.16 -0.48
C GLY A 551 -40.10 -8.69 -1.40
N ASN A 552 -40.57 -7.46 -1.22
CA ASN A 552 -41.68 -6.92 -2.01
C ASN A 552 -41.15 -6.15 -3.24
N ILE A 553 -41.16 -6.80 -4.41
CA ILE A 553 -40.61 -6.22 -5.64
C ILE A 553 -41.67 -5.57 -6.55
N LYS A 554 -42.96 -5.67 -6.21
CA LYS A 554 -44.05 -5.08 -7.01
C LYS A 554 -43.92 -3.56 -7.21
N PRO A 555 -43.53 -2.76 -6.21
CA PRO A 555 -43.32 -1.32 -6.42
C PRO A 555 -42.19 -0.99 -7.39
N LEU A 556 -41.29 -1.94 -7.66
CA LEU A 556 -40.17 -1.79 -8.60
C LEU A 556 -40.59 -2.13 -10.04
N LEU A 557 -41.89 -2.38 -10.26
CA LEU A 557 -42.52 -2.65 -11.56
C LEU A 557 -41.84 -3.82 -12.29
N PRO A 558 -42.07 -5.07 -11.81
CA PRO A 558 -41.43 -6.25 -12.38
C PRO A 558 -41.96 -6.54 -13.79
N LEU A 559 -41.08 -6.99 -14.67
CA LEU A 559 -41.42 -7.39 -16.04
C LEU A 559 -40.60 -8.59 -16.48
N TRP A 560 -41.13 -9.37 -17.40
CA TRP A 560 -40.34 -10.36 -18.13
C TRP A 560 -39.49 -9.67 -19.18
N ARG A 561 -38.18 -9.93 -19.14
CA ARG A 561 -37.22 -9.40 -20.11
C ARG A 561 -36.51 -10.55 -20.80
N GLU A 562 -36.62 -10.59 -22.12
CA GLU A 562 -35.82 -11.45 -22.98
C GLU A 562 -34.82 -10.59 -23.73
N VAL A 563 -33.52 -10.84 -23.56
CA VAL A 563 -32.45 -10.05 -24.15
C VAL A 563 -31.48 -10.96 -24.87
N THR A 564 -31.20 -10.65 -26.13
CA THR A 564 -30.10 -11.24 -26.89
C THR A 564 -29.15 -10.12 -27.29
N SER A 565 -27.86 -10.26 -26.98
CA SER A 565 -26.85 -9.28 -27.34
C SER A 565 -25.61 -9.91 -27.93
N VAL A 566 -25.10 -9.30 -28.99
CA VAL A 566 -23.80 -9.58 -29.59
C VAL A 566 -22.95 -8.32 -29.44
N GLY A 567 -21.77 -8.47 -28.84
CA GLY A 567 -20.87 -7.36 -28.58
C GLY A 567 -19.47 -7.61 -29.12
N ALA A 568 -18.80 -6.53 -29.51
CA ALA A 568 -17.37 -6.50 -29.75
C ALA A 568 -16.78 -5.33 -28.96
N GLN A 569 -15.72 -5.59 -28.22
CA GLN A 569 -14.97 -4.59 -27.47
C GLN A 569 -13.49 -4.68 -27.85
N THR A 570 -12.79 -3.56 -27.95
CA THR A 570 -11.34 -3.52 -28.11
C THR A 570 -10.77 -2.25 -27.49
N ASP A 571 -9.55 -2.33 -26.97
CA ASP A 571 -8.76 -1.15 -26.64
C ASP A 571 -8.06 -0.70 -27.92
N LEU A 572 -8.30 0.54 -28.35
CA LEU A 572 -7.69 1.07 -29.57
C LEU A 572 -6.28 1.61 -29.31
N PHE A 573 -6.06 2.17 -28.12
CA PHE A 573 -4.78 2.62 -27.61
C PHE A 573 -4.85 2.65 -26.07
N HIS A 574 -3.72 2.96 -25.42
CA HIS A 574 -3.62 2.95 -23.96
C HIS A 574 -4.80 3.63 -23.26
N ASN A 575 -5.55 2.84 -22.49
CA ASN A 575 -6.73 3.24 -21.72
C ASN A 575 -7.88 3.90 -22.50
N PHE A 576 -7.97 3.66 -23.82
CA PHE A 576 -9.13 4.00 -24.62
C PHE A 576 -9.82 2.73 -25.14
N THR A 577 -10.97 2.41 -24.55
CA THR A 577 -11.78 1.25 -24.89
C THR A 577 -12.96 1.66 -25.77
N GLN A 578 -13.15 0.94 -26.87
CA GLN A 578 -14.30 1.07 -27.74
C GLN A 578 -15.13 -0.21 -27.70
N LYS A 579 -16.44 -0.05 -27.54
CA LYS A 579 -17.40 -1.16 -27.53
C LYS A 579 -18.57 -0.88 -28.47
N LEU A 580 -18.95 -1.89 -29.24
CA LEU A 580 -20.16 -1.94 -30.03
C LEU A 580 -21.00 -3.11 -29.53
N THR A 581 -22.28 -2.88 -29.24
CA THR A 581 -23.22 -3.94 -28.84
C THR A 581 -24.48 -3.84 -29.67
N LEU A 582 -24.81 -4.92 -30.38
CA LEU A 582 -26.10 -5.11 -31.02
C LEU A 582 -26.98 -5.88 -30.05
N ARG A 583 -28.13 -5.32 -29.66
CA ARG A 583 -29.00 -5.90 -28.65
C ARG A 583 -30.44 -5.91 -29.13
N HIS A 584 -31.10 -7.06 -29.01
CA HIS A 584 -32.53 -7.22 -29.20
C HIS A 584 -33.18 -7.54 -27.86
N GLN A 585 -34.25 -6.84 -27.51
CA GLN A 585 -34.94 -6.96 -26.23
C GLN A 585 -36.45 -7.09 -26.44
N ARG A 586 -37.10 -7.95 -25.66
CA ARG A 586 -38.55 -8.04 -25.54
C ARG A 586 -38.96 -7.80 -24.09
N PHE A 587 -39.95 -6.92 -23.91
CA PHE A 587 -40.48 -6.54 -22.61
C PHE A 587 -41.94 -7.00 -22.51
N ASP A 588 -42.24 -7.76 -21.46
CA ASP A 588 -43.59 -8.20 -21.09
C ASP A 588 -43.87 -7.82 -19.62
N PRO A 589 -44.42 -6.60 -19.39
CA PRO A 589 -44.74 -6.09 -18.06
C PRO A 589 -45.70 -6.95 -17.25
N LEU A 590 -45.40 -7.16 -15.96
CA LEU A 590 -46.29 -7.85 -15.01
C LEU A 590 -47.15 -6.88 -14.17
N TYR A 591 -47.18 -5.62 -14.60
CA TYR A 591 -47.95 -4.53 -14.01
C TYR A 591 -48.76 -3.84 -15.11
N ASN A 592 -49.71 -3.00 -14.73
CA ASN A 592 -50.53 -2.29 -15.71
C ASN A 592 -49.65 -1.33 -16.54
N PHE A 593 -49.41 -1.66 -17.79
CA PHE A 593 -48.61 -0.86 -18.72
C PHE A 593 -49.29 -0.80 -20.06
N ALA A 594 -49.43 0.38 -20.63
CA ALA A 594 -49.84 0.57 -22.02
C ALA A 594 -49.06 1.72 -22.65
N TYR A 595 -48.85 1.66 -23.96
CA TYR A 595 -48.33 2.76 -24.77
C TYR A 595 -49.11 2.88 -26.08
N TYR A 596 -49.13 4.08 -26.66
CA TYR A 596 -49.77 4.30 -27.96
C TYR A 596 -48.92 3.72 -29.09
N THR A 597 -49.51 2.87 -29.93
CA THR A 597 -48.82 2.27 -31.10
C THR A 597 -48.89 3.15 -32.34
N SER A 598 -49.73 4.18 -32.33
CA SER A 598 -49.85 5.15 -33.42
C SER A 598 -49.24 6.50 -33.05
N ALA A 599 -48.76 7.23 -34.05
CA ALA A 599 -48.20 8.57 -33.86
C ALA A 599 -49.25 9.59 -33.36
N VAL A 600 -50.54 9.32 -33.57
CA VAL A 600 -51.64 10.15 -33.07
C VAL A 600 -52.02 9.66 -31.67
N GLN A 601 -51.56 10.38 -30.66
CA GLN A 601 -51.89 10.12 -29.26
C GLN A 601 -53.29 10.67 -28.96
N ALA A 602 -54.31 9.83 -29.18
CA ALA A 602 -55.70 10.12 -28.83
C ALA A 602 -56.13 9.22 -27.66
N PRO A 603 -57.06 9.66 -26.77
CA PRO A 603 -57.54 8.84 -25.65
C PRO A 603 -58.06 7.44 -26.05
N GLU A 604 -58.61 7.30 -27.26
CA GLU A 604 -59.11 6.04 -27.84
C GLU A 604 -58.15 5.41 -28.87
N GLY A 605 -56.92 5.93 -28.99
CA GLY A 605 -55.92 5.43 -29.93
C GLY A 605 -55.52 3.98 -29.63
N PRO A 606 -55.06 3.21 -30.62
CA PRO A 606 -54.63 1.84 -30.41
C PRO A 606 -53.43 1.80 -29.45
N THR A 607 -53.51 0.92 -28.45
CA THR A 607 -52.47 0.73 -27.44
C THR A 607 -51.92 -0.69 -27.47
N ALA A 608 -50.68 -0.85 -27.04
CA ALA A 608 -50.08 -2.15 -26.77
C ALA A 608 -49.48 -2.19 -25.36
N HIS A 609 -49.37 -3.40 -24.82
CA HIS A 609 -48.84 -3.67 -23.48
C HIS A 609 -47.44 -4.30 -23.52
N ARG A 610 -47.01 -4.77 -24.69
CA ARG A 610 -45.71 -5.41 -24.92
C ARG A 610 -44.97 -4.64 -26.00
N PHE A 611 -43.66 -4.56 -25.86
CA PHE A 611 -42.82 -3.94 -26.87
C PHE A 611 -41.46 -4.63 -26.98
N GLN A 612 -40.83 -4.42 -28.13
CA GLN A 612 -39.56 -4.98 -28.52
C GLN A 612 -38.64 -3.86 -29.00
N LEU A 613 -37.36 -3.96 -28.69
CA LEU A 613 -36.33 -2.99 -29.07
C LEU A 613 -35.19 -3.72 -29.78
N SER A 614 -34.73 -3.18 -30.90
CA SER A 614 -33.48 -3.55 -31.55
C SER A 614 -32.56 -2.35 -31.54
N GLU A 615 -31.38 -2.51 -30.94
CA GLU A 615 -30.48 -1.41 -30.58
C GLU A 615 -29.06 -1.67 -31.07
N ALA A 616 -28.42 -0.60 -31.54
CA ALA A 616 -26.96 -0.52 -31.65
C ALA A 616 -26.44 0.44 -30.58
N VAL A 617 -25.60 -0.06 -29.68
CA VAL A 617 -25.01 0.69 -28.57
C VAL A 617 -23.52 0.85 -28.84
N PHE A 618 -23.08 2.09 -28.98
CA PHE A 618 -21.69 2.48 -29.11
C PHE A 618 -21.21 3.10 -27.80
N GLU A 619 -20.11 2.60 -27.25
CA GLU A 619 -19.56 3.06 -25.97
C GLU A 619 -18.07 3.31 -26.10
N SER A 620 -17.65 4.55 -25.84
CA SER A 620 -16.25 4.98 -25.81
C SER A 620 -15.88 5.33 -24.38
N ARG A 621 -14.79 4.74 -23.88
CA ARG A 621 -14.30 4.96 -22.52
C ARG A 621 -12.84 5.36 -22.56
N TYR A 622 -12.50 6.49 -21.95
CA TYR A 622 -11.13 6.99 -21.83
C TYR A 622 -10.74 7.17 -20.37
N ALA A 623 -9.68 6.47 -19.94
CA ALA A 623 -9.25 6.38 -18.54
C ALA A 623 -7.72 6.56 -18.40
N PRO A 624 -7.17 7.76 -18.66
CA PRO A 624 -5.74 7.95 -18.95
C PRO A 624 -4.77 7.42 -17.89
N ASP A 625 -5.13 7.44 -16.61
CA ASP A 625 -4.28 7.06 -15.47
C ASP A 625 -4.70 5.73 -14.81
N GLU A 626 -5.51 4.94 -15.51
CA GLU A 626 -6.03 3.69 -14.97
C GLU A 626 -5.09 2.52 -15.24
N VAL A 627 -4.80 1.74 -14.20
CA VAL A 627 -4.04 0.49 -14.33
C VAL A 627 -5.02 -0.67 -14.29
N LEU A 628 -5.11 -1.40 -15.40
CA LEU A 628 -5.95 -2.58 -15.53
C LEU A 628 -5.15 -3.84 -15.15
N VAL A 629 -5.60 -4.50 -14.10
CA VAL A 629 -5.07 -5.78 -13.64
C VAL A 629 -5.91 -6.89 -14.26
N GLN A 630 -5.26 -7.80 -14.98
CA GLN A 630 -5.92 -8.92 -15.63
C GLN A 630 -6.05 -10.10 -14.65
N ASN A 631 -7.29 -10.46 -14.29
CA ASN A 631 -7.58 -11.73 -13.64
C ASN A 631 -8.14 -12.71 -14.67
N GLN A 632 -7.34 -13.68 -15.12
CA GLN A 632 -7.78 -14.70 -16.07
C GLN A 632 -8.39 -14.07 -17.35
N ASN A 633 -9.72 -14.13 -17.48
CA ASN A 633 -10.51 -13.65 -18.62
C ASN A 633 -11.22 -12.32 -18.32
N HIS A 634 -10.93 -11.70 -17.18
CA HIS A 634 -11.47 -10.42 -16.76
C HIS A 634 -10.33 -9.42 -16.50
N ARG A 635 -10.64 -8.13 -16.58
CA ARG A 635 -9.74 -7.05 -16.15
C ARG A 635 -10.45 -6.20 -15.11
N THR A 636 -9.75 -5.89 -14.03
CA THR A 636 -10.22 -5.06 -12.93
C THR A 636 -9.29 -3.88 -12.79
N THR A 637 -9.84 -2.71 -12.51
CA THR A 637 -9.07 -1.48 -12.38
C THR A 637 -8.51 -1.41 -10.97
N VAL A 638 -7.25 -1.03 -10.84
CA VAL A 638 -6.61 -0.89 -9.53
C VAL A 638 -5.91 0.45 -9.40
N GLY A 639 -5.95 1.00 -8.18
CA GLY A 639 -5.49 2.35 -7.88
C GLY A 639 -6.64 3.35 -7.79
N VAL A 640 -6.28 4.57 -7.42
CA VAL A 640 -7.21 5.70 -7.30
C VAL A 640 -7.34 6.37 -8.65
N ARG A 641 -8.57 6.68 -9.09
CA ARG A 641 -8.86 7.40 -10.35
C ARG A 641 -8.47 8.89 -10.23
N LYS A 642 -7.15 9.20 -10.19
CA LYS A 642 -6.65 10.58 -10.00
C LYS A 642 -7.05 11.49 -11.15
N TRP A 643 -7.02 10.98 -12.38
CA TRP A 643 -7.54 11.65 -13.56
C TRP A 643 -9.00 11.26 -13.84
N PRO A 644 -9.81 12.15 -14.43
CA PRO A 644 -11.19 11.82 -14.76
C PRO A 644 -11.27 10.68 -15.78
N VAL A 645 -12.14 9.71 -15.51
CA VAL A 645 -12.55 8.67 -16.45
C VAL A 645 -13.78 9.16 -17.18
N PHE A 646 -13.68 9.26 -18.51
CA PHE A 646 -14.78 9.69 -19.37
C PHE A 646 -15.41 8.47 -20.04
N THR A 647 -16.72 8.31 -19.90
CA THR A 647 -17.48 7.29 -20.64
C THR A 647 -18.59 7.97 -21.41
N PHE A 648 -18.57 7.83 -22.73
CA PHE A 648 -19.62 8.29 -23.62
C PHE A 648 -20.33 7.10 -24.23
N ARG A 649 -21.66 7.08 -24.14
CA ARG A 649 -22.51 6.03 -24.70
C ARG A 649 -23.57 6.65 -25.62
N TYR A 650 -23.69 6.08 -26.81
CA TYR A 650 -24.72 6.39 -27.78
C TYR A 650 -25.53 5.12 -28.10
N THR A 651 -26.83 5.17 -27.89
CA THR A 651 -27.76 4.09 -28.25
C THR A 651 -28.67 4.55 -29.37
N LEU A 652 -28.69 3.76 -30.45
CA LEU A 652 -29.57 3.91 -31.59
C LEU A 652 -30.59 2.77 -31.60
N GLY A 653 -31.86 3.08 -31.35
CA GLY A 653 -32.99 2.19 -31.55
C GLY A 653 -33.40 2.16 -33.02
N LEU A 654 -33.53 0.96 -33.57
CA LEU A 654 -33.84 0.68 -34.96
C LEU A 654 -35.29 0.20 -35.07
N ASN A 655 -36.16 0.98 -35.70
CA ASN A 655 -37.55 0.58 -35.93
C ASN A 655 -37.65 -0.53 -36.99
N GLY A 656 -38.56 -1.49 -36.80
CA GLY A 656 -38.86 -2.57 -37.74
C GLY A 656 -37.84 -3.71 -37.81
N VAL A 657 -36.58 -3.48 -37.39
CA VAL A 657 -35.55 -4.52 -37.32
C VAL A 657 -35.90 -5.53 -36.23
N LEU A 658 -36.07 -6.81 -36.61
CA LEU A 658 -36.54 -7.88 -35.72
C LEU A 658 -37.87 -7.54 -34.99
N GLY A 659 -38.73 -6.75 -35.63
CA GLY A 659 -40.02 -6.35 -35.03
C GLY A 659 -39.89 -5.35 -33.87
N SER A 660 -38.81 -4.57 -33.84
CA SER A 660 -38.63 -3.46 -32.90
C SER A 660 -39.66 -2.34 -33.14
N ASP A 661 -40.25 -1.82 -32.06
CA ASP A 661 -41.39 -0.89 -32.13
C ASP A 661 -40.98 0.59 -32.22
N PHE A 662 -39.74 0.92 -31.86
CA PHE A 662 -39.31 2.32 -31.72
C PHE A 662 -37.99 2.63 -32.45
N ALA A 663 -37.96 3.77 -33.14
CA ALA A 663 -36.73 4.43 -33.55
C ALA A 663 -36.39 5.53 -32.56
N TYR A 664 -35.21 5.45 -31.93
CA TYR A 664 -34.83 6.43 -30.92
C TYR A 664 -33.33 6.64 -30.79
N HIS A 665 -32.95 7.79 -30.26
CA HIS A 665 -31.57 8.13 -29.94
C HIS A 665 -31.44 8.37 -28.45
N LYS A 666 -30.31 7.95 -27.88
CA LYS A 666 -29.97 8.20 -26.49
C LYS A 666 -28.49 8.45 -26.36
N PHE A 667 -28.17 9.57 -25.71
CA PHE A 667 -26.82 10.02 -25.44
C PHE A 667 -26.59 10.02 -23.93
N ASN A 668 -25.47 9.49 -23.49
CA ASN A 668 -25.10 9.46 -22.09
C ASN A 668 -23.60 9.76 -21.94
N LEU A 669 -23.25 10.63 -21.00
CA LEU A 669 -21.89 11.02 -20.66
C LEU A 669 -21.71 10.89 -19.16
N ALA A 670 -20.77 10.04 -18.75
CA ALA A 670 -20.38 9.87 -17.36
C ALA A 670 -18.92 10.28 -17.16
N VAL A 671 -18.65 11.00 -16.07
CA VAL A 671 -17.31 11.41 -15.65
C VAL A 671 -17.11 11.00 -14.19
N ALA A 672 -16.11 10.17 -13.92
CA ALA A 672 -15.77 9.74 -12.57
C ALA A 672 -14.33 10.12 -12.21
N GLN A 673 -14.12 10.71 -11.04
CA GLN A 673 -12.78 11.08 -10.57
C GLN A 673 -12.68 10.98 -9.04
N SER A 674 -11.48 10.70 -8.55
CA SER A 674 -11.11 10.82 -7.14
C SER A 674 -10.05 11.91 -6.97
N VAL A 675 -10.44 12.99 -6.30
CA VAL A 675 -9.59 14.15 -6.01
C VAL A 675 -9.00 14.04 -4.60
N GLN A 676 -7.68 14.01 -4.51
CA GLN A 676 -6.96 13.97 -3.24
C GLN A 676 -6.63 15.40 -2.79
N LEU A 677 -7.12 15.80 -1.62
CA LEU A 677 -7.00 17.18 -1.08
C LEU A 677 -6.02 17.24 0.11
N GLY A 678 -5.00 16.38 0.10
CA GLY A 678 -3.99 16.28 1.15
C GLY A 678 -4.62 16.05 2.53
N GLN A 679 -4.39 16.98 3.47
CA GLN A 679 -4.92 16.89 4.84
C GLN A 679 -6.44 17.07 4.94
N LEU A 680 -7.08 17.66 3.92
CA LEU A 680 -8.55 17.77 3.87
C LEU A 680 -9.21 16.43 3.55
N GLY A 681 -8.44 15.42 3.13
CA GLY A 681 -8.94 14.09 2.80
C GLY A 681 -9.13 13.88 1.31
N ARG A 682 -10.11 13.08 0.92
CA ARG A 682 -10.34 12.64 -0.47
C ARG A 682 -11.79 12.82 -0.87
N THR A 683 -12.03 13.38 -2.06
CA THR A 683 -13.37 13.50 -2.65
C THR A 683 -13.50 12.59 -3.84
N GLU A 684 -14.45 11.68 -3.83
CA GLU A 684 -14.82 10.83 -4.97
C GLU A 684 -16.12 11.38 -5.55
N TYR A 685 -16.20 11.57 -6.87
CA TYR A 685 -17.44 12.02 -7.51
C TYR A 685 -17.71 11.34 -8.84
N ILE A 686 -19.00 11.25 -9.18
CA ILE A 686 -19.53 10.76 -10.45
C ILE A 686 -20.54 11.79 -10.95
N LEU A 687 -20.23 12.38 -12.10
CA LEU A 687 -21.13 13.24 -12.86
C LEU A 687 -21.72 12.40 -14.00
N ASP A 688 -23.03 12.28 -14.08
CA ASP A 688 -23.73 11.54 -15.14
C ASP A 688 -24.74 12.48 -15.82
N ALA A 689 -24.76 12.49 -17.15
CA ALA A 689 -25.62 13.34 -17.95
C ALA A 689 -26.23 12.53 -19.09
N GLY A 690 -27.53 12.71 -19.32
CA GLY A 690 -28.24 11.97 -20.35
C GLY A 690 -29.20 12.83 -21.14
N TYR A 691 -29.37 12.49 -22.42
CA TYR A 691 -30.31 13.13 -23.33
C TYR A 691 -30.91 12.13 -24.30
N ILE A 692 -32.24 12.05 -24.31
CA ILE A 692 -33.05 11.20 -25.19
C ILE A 692 -33.95 12.15 -25.98
N PRO A 693 -33.57 12.58 -27.20
CA PRO A 693 -34.36 13.50 -28.02
C PRO A 693 -35.60 12.88 -28.67
N SER A 694 -35.78 11.57 -28.57
CA SER A 694 -36.89 10.85 -29.22
C SER A 694 -38.13 10.75 -28.33
N THR A 695 -39.29 10.47 -28.95
CA THR A 695 -40.54 10.19 -28.24
C THR A 695 -40.67 8.69 -27.98
N VAL A 696 -40.54 8.27 -26.73
CA VAL A 696 -40.56 6.86 -26.30
C VAL A 696 -41.27 6.71 -24.95
N PRO A 697 -41.85 5.54 -24.63
CA PRO A 697 -42.48 5.32 -23.34
C PRO A 697 -41.44 5.26 -22.22
N TYR A 698 -41.90 5.48 -20.98
CA TYR A 698 -41.02 5.60 -19.81
C TYR A 698 -40.07 4.41 -19.54
N PRO A 699 -40.36 3.14 -19.89
CA PRO A 699 -39.39 2.06 -19.68
C PRO A 699 -38.11 2.19 -20.52
N VAL A 700 -38.13 3.01 -21.58
CA VAL A 700 -36.97 3.31 -22.44
C VAL A 700 -36.22 4.57 -21.97
N LEU A 701 -36.92 5.43 -21.22
CA LEU A 701 -36.36 6.65 -20.63
C LEU A 701 -35.46 6.34 -19.44
N LYS A 702 -34.84 7.36 -18.84
CA LYS A 702 -34.03 7.18 -17.64
C LYS A 702 -34.94 7.20 -16.42
N ALA A 703 -35.11 6.03 -15.79
CA ALA A 703 -35.59 5.93 -14.41
C ALA A 703 -34.40 6.13 -13.46
N HIS A 704 -34.45 7.17 -12.63
CA HIS A 704 -33.37 7.46 -11.70
C HIS A 704 -33.34 6.43 -10.58
N LEU A 705 -32.14 5.93 -10.27
CA LEU A 705 -31.95 4.81 -9.36
C LEU A 705 -32.18 5.24 -7.90
N GLY A 706 -33.41 5.06 -7.42
CA GLY A 706 -33.72 5.12 -5.99
C GLY A 706 -33.23 3.89 -5.24
N ASN A 707 -33.13 3.98 -3.91
CA ASN A 707 -32.72 2.86 -3.06
C ASN A 707 -33.52 2.87 -1.74
N GLU A 708 -34.50 1.96 -1.64
CA GLU A 708 -35.30 1.79 -0.41
C GLU A 708 -34.75 0.72 0.54
N SER A 709 -33.68 0.01 0.14
CA SER A 709 -33.04 -1.03 0.93
C SER A 709 -32.31 -0.45 2.15
N PRO A 710 -31.97 -1.24 3.19
CA PRO A 710 -31.14 -0.75 4.30
C PRO A 710 -29.66 -0.59 3.92
N ILE A 711 -29.25 -1.01 2.71
CA ILE A 711 -27.86 -1.01 2.26
C ILE A 711 -27.55 0.34 1.62
N TYR A 712 -26.42 0.95 1.99
CA TYR A 712 -25.94 2.17 1.33
C TYR A 712 -25.34 1.85 -0.06
N THR A 713 -25.68 2.65 -1.07
CA THR A 713 -25.15 2.52 -2.43
C THR A 713 -24.68 3.89 -2.92
N SER A 714 -23.44 4.01 -3.38
CA SER A 714 -22.82 5.28 -3.81
C SER A 714 -23.47 5.87 -5.07
N ASN A 715 -23.90 5.02 -6.01
CA ASN A 715 -24.41 5.42 -7.33
C ASN A 715 -25.95 5.46 -7.38
N ALA A 716 -26.61 5.46 -6.23
CA ALA A 716 -28.07 5.52 -6.12
C ALA A 716 -28.49 6.66 -5.18
N TYR A 717 -29.72 7.14 -5.36
CA TYR A 717 -30.34 8.07 -4.44
C TYR A 717 -30.94 7.31 -3.26
N ASN A 718 -30.28 7.39 -2.12
CA ASN A 718 -30.52 6.52 -0.97
C ASN A 718 -31.82 6.83 -0.21
N LEU A 719 -32.44 7.98 -0.46
CA LEU A 719 -33.75 8.35 0.10
C LEU A 719 -34.86 8.52 -0.96
N MET A 720 -34.51 8.35 -2.23
CA MET A 720 -35.48 8.33 -3.32
C MET A 720 -36.13 6.95 -3.39
N ARG A 721 -37.44 6.94 -3.63
CA ARG A 721 -38.19 5.70 -3.88
C ARG A 721 -37.82 5.13 -5.23
N TYR A 722 -38.02 3.82 -5.39
CA TYR A 722 -37.87 3.22 -6.71
C TYR A 722 -38.87 3.84 -7.68
N PHE A 723 -38.41 4.13 -8.90
CA PHE A 723 -39.23 4.70 -9.98
C PHE A 723 -39.91 6.04 -9.62
N GLU A 724 -39.36 6.81 -8.68
CA GLU A 724 -39.95 8.09 -8.26
C GLU A 724 -39.83 9.18 -9.34
N PHE A 725 -38.68 9.27 -10.00
CA PHE A 725 -38.40 10.27 -11.04
C PHE A 725 -37.96 9.63 -12.36
N VAL A 726 -38.58 10.07 -13.44
CA VAL A 726 -38.20 9.71 -14.82
C VAL A 726 -37.83 10.97 -15.59
N SER A 727 -36.80 10.88 -16.42
CA SER A 727 -36.33 12.01 -17.23
C SER A 727 -35.90 11.58 -18.63
N ASP A 728 -36.09 12.50 -19.59
CA ASP A 728 -35.53 12.38 -20.93
C ASP A 728 -34.27 13.25 -21.13
N ARG A 729 -34.06 14.21 -20.23
CA ARG A 729 -32.82 14.97 -20.10
C ARG A 729 -32.49 15.15 -18.62
N TYR A 730 -31.24 14.93 -18.25
CA TYR A 730 -30.82 15.07 -16.86
C TYR A 730 -29.31 15.29 -16.73
N VAL A 731 -28.94 15.82 -15.57
CA VAL A 731 -27.59 15.85 -15.03
C VAL A 731 -27.67 15.46 -13.56
N SER A 732 -26.85 14.50 -13.17
CA SER A 732 -26.73 14.00 -11.81
C SER A 732 -25.28 14.08 -11.33
N LEU A 733 -25.11 14.45 -10.06
CA LEU A 733 -23.83 14.48 -9.38
C LEU A 733 -23.96 13.65 -8.10
N HIS A 734 -23.15 12.61 -8.00
CA HIS A 734 -22.93 11.85 -6.77
C HIS A 734 -21.54 12.19 -6.25
N ALA A 735 -21.42 12.61 -4.99
CA ALA A 735 -20.14 12.97 -4.39
C ALA A 735 -20.02 12.43 -2.97
N GLU A 736 -18.86 11.87 -2.65
CA GLU A 736 -18.48 11.42 -1.32
C GLU A 736 -17.15 12.05 -0.92
N HIS A 737 -17.08 12.53 0.32
CA HIS A 737 -15.88 13.14 0.87
C HIS A 737 -15.44 12.39 2.13
N TYR A 738 -14.26 11.81 2.06
CA TYR A 738 -13.58 11.10 3.15
C TYR A 738 -12.66 12.08 3.85
N PHE A 739 -12.93 12.39 5.12
CA PHE A 739 -12.13 13.34 5.90
C PHE A 739 -10.84 12.74 6.46
N GLU A 740 -10.58 11.44 6.25
CA GLU A 740 -9.37 10.72 6.68
C GLU A 740 -8.98 10.93 8.16
N GLY A 741 -9.99 11.18 9.02
CA GLY A 741 -9.82 11.41 10.45
C GLY A 741 -9.52 12.86 10.87
N LEU A 742 -9.46 13.83 9.95
CA LEU A 742 -9.19 15.26 10.23
C LEU A 742 -10.06 15.81 11.38
N LEU A 743 -11.37 15.55 11.31
CA LEU A 743 -12.35 16.06 12.27
C LEU A 743 -12.48 15.17 13.53
N VAL A 744 -12.34 13.85 13.38
CA VAL A 744 -12.61 12.89 14.46
C VAL A 744 -11.42 12.68 15.39
N ASN A 745 -10.21 12.81 14.86
CA ASN A 745 -8.97 12.64 15.63
C ASN A 745 -8.76 13.75 16.68
N ALA A 746 -9.49 14.86 16.56
CA ALA A 746 -9.49 15.95 17.54
C ALA A 746 -10.27 15.60 18.83
N VAL A 747 -11.20 14.62 18.78
CA VAL A 747 -12.03 14.24 19.93
C VAL A 747 -11.45 12.99 20.60
N PRO A 748 -10.94 13.07 21.86
CA PRO A 748 -10.16 11.99 22.48
C PRO A 748 -10.88 10.65 22.60
N LEU A 749 -12.20 10.64 22.82
CA LEU A 749 -13.00 9.41 22.93
C LEU A 749 -13.20 8.74 21.57
N LEU A 750 -13.50 9.52 20.53
CA LEU A 750 -13.71 9.02 19.16
C LEU A 750 -12.39 8.58 18.51
N LYS A 751 -11.28 9.25 18.85
CA LYS A 751 -9.92 8.83 18.49
C LYS A 751 -9.59 7.41 18.98
N LYS A 752 -10.08 7.00 20.16
CA LYS A 752 -9.88 5.62 20.68
C LYS A 752 -10.67 4.57 19.90
N LEU A 753 -11.79 4.96 19.30
CA LEU A 753 -12.63 4.09 18.47
C LEU A 753 -12.14 4.04 17.02
N ASP A 754 -11.25 4.96 16.63
CA ASP A 754 -10.67 5.11 15.28
C ASP A 754 -11.77 5.30 14.21
N TRP A 755 -12.85 5.97 14.59
CA TRP A 755 -13.94 6.29 13.67
C TRP A 755 -13.51 7.38 12.68
N ARG A 756 -14.00 7.29 11.45
CA ARG A 756 -13.75 8.31 10.42
C ARG A 756 -15.07 8.87 9.94
N LEU A 757 -15.10 10.17 9.69
CA LEU A 757 -16.25 10.84 9.13
C LEU A 757 -16.18 10.78 7.61
N VAL A 758 -17.36 10.58 7.02
CA VAL A 758 -17.60 10.68 5.59
C VAL A 758 -18.78 11.63 5.41
N ALA A 759 -18.74 12.47 4.39
CA ALA A 759 -19.91 13.22 3.92
C ALA A 759 -20.31 12.70 2.55
N SER A 760 -21.60 12.69 2.26
CA SER A 760 -22.15 12.35 0.95
C SER A 760 -23.13 13.43 0.49
N GLY A 761 -23.19 13.63 -0.82
CA GLY A 761 -24.10 14.58 -1.45
C GLY A 761 -24.49 14.10 -2.83
N ASN A 762 -25.79 13.95 -3.07
CA ASN A 762 -26.33 13.56 -4.36
C ASN A 762 -27.30 14.64 -4.84
N VAL A 763 -27.09 15.11 -6.08
CA VAL A 763 -27.88 16.15 -6.72
C VAL A 763 -28.35 15.65 -8.08
N LEU A 764 -29.61 15.89 -8.39
CA LEU A 764 -30.23 15.52 -9.65
C LEU A 764 -31.08 16.66 -10.19
N GLN A 765 -30.78 17.08 -11.41
CA GLN A 765 -31.59 18.02 -12.16
C GLN A 765 -32.01 17.37 -13.48
N GLY A 766 -33.25 17.55 -13.88
CA GLY A 766 -33.74 17.00 -15.14
C GLY A 766 -35.08 17.55 -15.54
N SER A 767 -35.62 17.02 -16.62
CA SER A 767 -36.99 17.27 -17.04
C SER A 767 -37.51 16.11 -17.90
N LEU A 768 -38.81 16.14 -18.19
CA LEU A 768 -39.48 15.24 -19.11
C LEU A 768 -40.33 16.06 -20.07
N ARG A 769 -40.15 15.87 -21.38
CA ARG A 769 -41.01 16.51 -22.39
C ARG A 769 -42.42 15.95 -22.38
N ASP A 770 -43.39 16.78 -22.69
CA ASP A 770 -44.79 16.39 -22.76
C ASP A 770 -45.03 15.27 -23.79
N ALA A 771 -44.33 15.28 -24.92
CA ALA A 771 -44.44 14.20 -25.91
C ALA A 771 -44.11 12.81 -25.31
N ASN A 772 -43.12 12.74 -24.42
CA ASN A 772 -42.74 11.51 -23.72
C ASN A 772 -43.71 11.17 -22.58
N ARG A 773 -44.21 12.18 -21.86
CA ARG A 773 -45.23 12.00 -20.82
C ARG A 773 -46.53 11.41 -21.39
N HIS A 774 -46.93 11.85 -22.58
CA HIS A 774 -48.15 11.40 -23.26
C HIS A 774 -47.94 10.20 -24.18
N ALA A 775 -46.72 9.62 -24.24
CA ALA A 775 -46.47 8.38 -24.96
C ALA A 775 -47.20 7.17 -24.33
N THR A 776 -47.58 7.29 -23.06
CA THR A 776 -48.35 6.30 -22.30
C THR A 776 -49.69 6.92 -21.84
N PRO A 777 -50.84 6.25 -22.03
CA PRO A 777 -52.12 6.74 -21.52
C PRO A 777 -52.17 6.72 -19.98
N LEU A 778 -52.95 7.61 -19.38
CA LEU A 778 -53.09 7.74 -17.92
C LEU A 778 -53.73 6.50 -17.27
N ALA A 779 -54.63 5.85 -17.98
CA ALA A 779 -55.27 4.61 -17.59
C ALA A 779 -55.28 3.64 -18.78
N ASP A 780 -55.42 2.35 -18.49
CA ASP A 780 -55.62 1.34 -19.53
C ASP A 780 -57.05 1.40 -20.12
N ALA A 781 -57.31 0.56 -21.12
CA ALA A 781 -58.62 0.47 -21.78
C ALA A 781 -59.76 0.05 -20.84
N THR A 782 -59.45 -0.47 -19.64
CA THR A 782 -60.43 -0.85 -18.60
C THR A 782 -60.62 0.22 -17.53
N GLY A 783 -59.92 1.36 -17.65
CA GLY A 783 -59.97 2.48 -16.70
C GLY A 783 -59.07 2.30 -15.47
N VAL A 784 -58.21 1.29 -15.43
CA VAL A 784 -57.24 1.12 -14.35
C VAL A 784 -56.07 2.08 -14.57
N PRO A 785 -55.69 2.91 -13.58
CA PRO A 785 -54.59 3.85 -13.72
C PRO A 785 -53.25 3.13 -13.92
N GLN A 786 -52.36 3.75 -14.72
CA GLN A 786 -50.99 3.29 -14.87
C GLN A 786 -50.09 3.73 -13.70
N PRO A 787 -48.92 3.10 -13.48
CA PRO A 787 -47.95 3.53 -12.49
C PRO A 787 -47.56 4.99 -12.65
N GLU A 788 -47.76 5.75 -11.59
CA GLU A 788 -47.39 7.17 -11.56
C GLU A 788 -45.90 7.33 -11.26
N PHE A 789 -45.29 8.31 -11.94
CA PHE A 789 -43.94 8.79 -11.67
C PHE A 789 -43.92 10.32 -11.78
N HIS A 790 -42.94 10.93 -11.13
CA HIS A 790 -42.74 12.37 -11.19
C HIS A 790 -41.69 12.75 -12.22
N SER A 791 -41.75 14.00 -12.67
CA SER A 791 -40.65 14.63 -13.40
C SER A 791 -40.07 15.74 -12.55
N LEU A 792 -38.77 15.98 -12.72
CA LEU A 792 -38.07 17.09 -12.07
C LEU A 792 -38.50 18.41 -12.72
N GLY A 793 -38.65 19.43 -11.88
CA GLY A 793 -39.05 20.78 -12.27
C GLY A 793 -37.85 21.72 -12.28
N ARG A 794 -38.07 22.98 -11.87
CA ARG A 794 -36.98 23.95 -11.67
C ARG A 794 -36.11 23.68 -10.43
N THR A 795 -36.65 22.93 -9.47
CA THR A 795 -35.96 22.56 -8.24
C THR A 795 -35.22 21.23 -8.45
N PRO A 796 -33.91 21.14 -8.21
CA PRO A 796 -33.21 19.87 -8.27
C PRO A 796 -33.63 18.97 -7.11
N TYR A 797 -33.55 17.66 -7.30
CA TYR A 797 -33.56 16.73 -6.17
C TYR A 797 -32.20 16.75 -5.49
N VAL A 798 -32.18 16.89 -4.16
CA VAL A 798 -30.97 16.95 -3.34
C VAL A 798 -31.13 16.08 -2.10
N GLU A 799 -30.15 15.20 -1.88
CA GLU A 799 -29.93 14.51 -0.61
C GLU A 799 -28.49 14.71 -0.15
N MET A 800 -28.31 14.88 1.15
CA MET A 800 -27.00 15.02 1.80
C MET A 800 -26.92 14.07 2.97
N GLY A 801 -25.73 13.57 3.26
CA GLY A 801 -25.52 12.67 4.38
C GLY A 801 -24.18 12.88 5.05
N TYR A 802 -24.10 12.35 6.27
CA TYR A 802 -22.86 12.19 7.00
C TYR A 802 -22.84 10.77 7.56
N GLY A 803 -21.68 10.14 7.45
CA GLY A 803 -21.48 8.76 7.85
C GLY A 803 -20.29 8.61 8.78
N VAL A 804 -20.33 7.54 9.56
CA VAL A 804 -19.21 7.06 10.35
C VAL A 804 -18.78 5.72 9.77
N GLU A 805 -17.56 5.69 9.25
CA GLU A 805 -16.92 4.46 8.78
C GLU A 805 -15.93 3.91 9.81
N ASN A 806 -15.35 2.75 9.47
CA ASN A 806 -14.40 2.02 10.31
C ASN A 806 -15.03 1.46 11.60
N ILE A 807 -16.37 1.33 11.65
CA ILE A 807 -17.08 0.61 12.72
C ILE A 807 -16.75 -0.88 12.57
N LEU A 808 -16.19 -1.49 13.62
CA LEU A 808 -15.63 -2.85 13.54
C LEU A 808 -14.62 -3.05 12.39
N LYS A 809 -14.04 -1.97 11.85
CA LYS A 809 -13.06 -1.91 10.75
C LYS A 809 -13.54 -2.21 9.33
N PHE A 810 -14.82 -2.53 9.11
CA PHE A 810 -15.36 -2.77 7.77
C PHE A 810 -16.80 -2.30 7.59
N ILE A 811 -17.45 -1.80 8.65
CA ILE A 811 -18.82 -1.30 8.59
C ILE A 811 -18.79 0.22 8.51
N ARG A 812 -19.60 0.77 7.62
CA ARG A 812 -19.96 2.18 7.55
C ARG A 812 -21.45 2.34 7.76
N VAL A 813 -21.81 3.35 8.55
CA VAL A 813 -23.21 3.74 8.83
C VAL A 813 -23.39 5.18 8.39
N ASP A 814 -24.35 5.42 7.50
CA ASP A 814 -24.66 6.74 6.94
C ASP A 814 -26.02 7.24 7.43
N PHE A 815 -26.04 8.50 7.84
CA PHE A 815 -27.22 9.27 8.17
C PHE A 815 -27.50 10.24 7.03
N LEU A 816 -28.64 10.06 6.37
CA LEU A 816 -28.99 10.77 5.16
C LEU A 816 -30.21 11.65 5.38
N HIS A 817 -30.22 12.81 4.72
CA HIS A 817 -31.26 13.82 4.76
C HIS A 817 -31.67 14.21 3.34
N ARG A 818 -32.96 14.10 3.04
CA ARG A 818 -33.54 14.58 1.77
C ARG A 818 -33.96 16.04 1.96
N LEU A 819 -33.40 16.93 1.16
CA LEU A 819 -33.56 18.38 1.32
C LEU A 819 -34.74 18.94 0.52
N THR A 820 -35.01 18.34 -0.63
CA THR A 820 -36.04 18.80 -1.59
C THR A 820 -37.12 17.73 -1.80
N TYR A 821 -38.26 18.13 -2.38
CA TYR A 821 -39.39 17.23 -2.66
C TYR A 821 -39.88 16.46 -1.42
N ARG A 822 -39.86 17.10 -0.24
CA ARG A 822 -40.18 16.47 1.06
C ARG A 822 -41.67 16.20 1.25
N ASP A 823 -42.51 16.89 0.48
CA ASP A 823 -43.97 16.84 0.61
C ASP A 823 -44.62 15.79 -0.31
N LEU A 824 -43.83 15.03 -1.08
CA LEU A 824 -44.36 13.95 -1.93
C LEU A 824 -44.88 12.78 -1.08
N PRO A 825 -45.98 12.10 -1.48
CA PRO A 825 -46.56 11.00 -0.72
C PRO A 825 -45.58 9.84 -0.47
N GLY A 826 -45.48 9.40 0.79
CA GLY A 826 -44.62 8.28 1.18
C GLY A 826 -43.11 8.59 1.16
N THR A 827 -42.73 9.87 1.13
CA THR A 827 -41.34 10.31 1.12
C THR A 827 -40.64 10.06 2.46
N ARG A 828 -39.44 9.49 2.41
CA ARG A 828 -38.53 9.44 3.56
C ARG A 828 -37.65 10.69 3.56
N THR A 829 -37.80 11.52 4.58
CA THR A 829 -36.96 12.73 4.75
C THR A 829 -35.62 12.45 5.41
N PHE A 830 -35.52 11.33 6.13
CA PHE A 830 -34.34 10.85 6.82
C PHE A 830 -34.22 9.33 6.68
N GLY A 831 -32.98 8.82 6.63
CA GLY A 831 -32.73 7.39 6.63
C GLY A 831 -31.35 7.06 7.17
N VAL A 832 -31.25 5.86 7.76
CA VAL A 832 -29.99 5.28 8.21
C VAL A 832 -29.68 4.09 7.31
N LYS A 833 -28.48 4.08 6.73
CA LYS A 833 -28.03 3.02 5.82
C LYS A 833 -26.74 2.42 6.34
N VAL A 834 -26.50 1.15 5.98
CA VAL A 834 -25.28 0.42 6.37
C VAL A 834 -24.62 -0.15 5.12
N CYS A 835 -23.30 -0.08 5.02
CA CYS A 835 -22.55 -0.85 4.04
C CYS A 835 -21.32 -1.50 4.67
N ALA A 836 -20.90 -2.62 4.07
CA ALA A 836 -19.61 -3.21 4.33
C ALA A 836 -18.62 -2.72 3.27
N GLN A 837 -17.57 -2.04 3.68
CA GLN A 837 -16.52 -1.56 2.78
C GLN A 837 -15.14 -1.81 3.39
N PHE A 838 -14.22 -2.31 2.57
CA PHE A 838 -12.80 -2.39 2.87
C PHE A 838 -12.09 -1.31 2.04
N LYS A 839 -11.86 -0.14 2.63
CA LYS A 839 -11.01 0.92 2.06
C LYS A 839 -9.75 1.00 2.93
N LEU A 840 -8.58 0.75 2.32
CA LEU A 840 -7.26 0.85 2.96
C LEU A 840 -6.85 2.30 3.15
#